data_AF-A0A031IKV5-F1
#
_entry.id   AF-A0A031IKV5-F1
#
_cell.length_a   1.000
_cell.length_b   1.000
_cell.length_c   1.000
_cell.angle_alpha   90.00
_cell.angle_beta   90.00
_cell.angle_gamma   90.00
#
_symmetry.space_group_name_H-M   'P 1'
#
loop_
_entity.id
_entity.type
_entity.pdbx_description
1 polymer ?
#
loop_
_entity_poly.entity_id
_entity_poly.type
_entity_poly.pdbx_seq_one_letter_code
_entity_poly.pdbx_strand_id
1 'polypeptide(L)'
;MEAFSKEEMFNQIKAWEEGAKVEEVLALRYAQSSRLLGETEALVRILALLVEHRYIMTGRLDALAESWMQEIRQHGRLPARLEQLLTEQQLQSTYQRLVAHTFPTIRETDNANAKRSATKELILQASQIVEETDQIVELTERLRRLDAERWTELFDAGTALLRSSATLEQTAQTFVDSLQERFYSREAFREMTELKATTIQDLKRVVALLPVESKQVERSALEELDAMIGLEDIKQRVHHMYRFLKYQQKRSEDGYRSSDQPSLHMIFMGNPGTGKTTLARLMAKIYHELGLLERPEVVETDRSSLVGAFVGQTEEQVMSKVREAVGGVLFIDEAYALKRAGQSGNDYGQAAIDTLVAAMTSGEYAGRFAVVLAGYPEEMRDFLKANPGLRSRFPESNHYLLADYTDQELLAIGRSIATANDYVLTEQAERALLGRLERERVDASFGNGRAVRNIVLDAIFKKGASLGESASHEDFALLEQEDFEMVQEPDATVEERIASLVGLSDLKDELKQIEALLSMQKRRREAGYKVLPVELHAVFSGNSGTGKTTVAQLYADVLRQCGYLKRGHLKVVSRADLVSGYVGQTAQKTRDAIRDALGGVLFIDEAYALNGGANDFGKEAIDTLVDEMTKHQDNLVVVLAGYEQQMNALLASNPGLKSRFKRSFHFPNYSPDELIQIIEGYAARFGYELTEDARQTLTEKIDVVPNGNARAAITIVEQAIAKQSMRLIDKVSLSGSEWSYLEKEDF
;
A
#
# COMPACT_ATOMS: atom_id res chain seq x y z
N MET A 1 -20.23 10.04 19.04
CA MET A 1 -21.00 8.90 19.58
C MET A 1 -22.46 9.08 19.22
N GLU A 2 -22.95 8.34 18.23
CA GLU A 2 -24.38 8.25 17.95
C GLU A 2 -25.04 7.40 19.04
N ALA A 3 -26.06 7.93 19.71
CA ALA A 3 -26.84 7.18 20.67
C ALA A 3 -27.78 6.25 19.91
N PHE A 4 -27.40 5.00 19.75
CA PHE A 4 -28.24 3.98 19.13
C PHE A 4 -29.47 3.69 20.00
N SER A 5 -30.64 3.52 19.38
CA SER A 5 -31.81 3.05 20.11
C SER A 5 -31.58 1.60 20.58
N LYS A 6 -31.90 1.29 21.84
CA LYS A 6 -31.84 -0.09 22.37
C LYS A 6 -32.65 -1.04 21.48
N GLU A 7 -33.79 -0.58 20.96
CA GLU A 7 -34.68 -1.38 20.11
C GLU A 7 -34.04 -1.74 18.77
N GLU A 8 -33.33 -0.80 18.14
CA GLU A 8 -32.58 -1.04 16.90
C GLU A 8 -31.46 -2.05 17.11
N MET A 9 -30.70 -1.90 18.19
CA MET A 9 -29.60 -2.82 18.55
C MET A 9 -30.11 -4.25 18.73
N PHE A 10 -31.17 -4.47 19.53
CA PHE A 10 -31.72 -5.81 19.75
C PHE A 10 -32.33 -6.42 18.48
N ASN A 11 -32.97 -5.61 17.62
CA ASN A 11 -33.48 -6.07 16.33
C ASN A 11 -32.35 -6.50 15.39
N GLN A 12 -31.26 -5.75 15.36
CA GLN A 12 -30.10 -6.07 14.52
C GLN A 12 -29.36 -7.31 15.01
N ILE A 13 -29.16 -7.47 16.33
CA ILE A 13 -28.59 -8.69 16.92
C ILE A 13 -29.41 -9.92 16.50
N LYS A 14 -30.74 -9.82 16.57
CA LYS A 14 -31.64 -10.90 16.16
C LYS A 14 -31.51 -11.23 14.68
N ALA A 15 -31.42 -10.22 13.82
CA ALA A 15 -31.20 -10.41 12.38
C ALA A 15 -29.88 -11.16 12.10
N TRP A 16 -28.80 -10.82 12.80
CA TRP A 16 -27.52 -11.54 12.68
C TRP A 16 -27.60 -12.98 13.17
N GLU A 17 -28.29 -13.24 14.29
CA GLU A 17 -28.53 -14.61 14.78
C GLU A 17 -29.36 -15.46 13.80
N GLU A 18 -30.30 -14.84 13.09
CA GLU A 18 -31.13 -15.47 12.04
C GLU A 18 -30.39 -15.67 10.70
N GLY A 19 -29.12 -15.26 10.60
CA GLY A 19 -28.25 -15.52 9.45
C GLY A 19 -27.97 -14.32 8.55
N ALA A 20 -28.34 -13.09 8.94
CA ALA A 20 -27.88 -11.90 8.25
C ALA A 20 -26.36 -11.74 8.38
N LYS A 21 -25.72 -11.12 7.38
CA LYS A 21 -24.29 -10.85 7.39
C LYS A 21 -23.94 -9.94 8.57
N VAL A 22 -23.01 -10.39 9.43
CA VAL A 22 -22.52 -9.60 10.55
C VAL A 22 -21.70 -8.43 10.02
N GLU A 23 -22.08 -7.21 10.37
CA GLU A 23 -21.32 -6.01 10.06
C GLU A 23 -20.40 -5.69 11.25
N GLU A 24 -19.12 -6.01 11.10
CA GLU A 24 -18.14 -5.95 12.21
C GLU A 24 -18.03 -4.56 12.84
N VAL A 25 -18.07 -3.47 12.06
CA VAL A 25 -18.10 -2.08 12.59
C VAL A 25 -19.29 -1.88 13.52
N LEU A 26 -20.48 -2.28 13.07
CA LEU A 26 -21.72 -2.04 13.78
C LEU A 26 -21.78 -2.91 15.05
N ALA A 27 -21.31 -4.16 14.94
CA ALA A 27 -21.20 -5.07 16.08
C ALA A 27 -20.22 -4.53 17.14
N LEU A 28 -19.04 -4.06 16.75
CA LEU A 28 -18.09 -3.43 17.69
C LEU A 28 -18.68 -2.18 18.35
N ARG A 29 -19.37 -1.32 17.59
CA ARG A 29 -20.05 -0.13 18.16
C ARG A 29 -21.19 -0.49 19.11
N TYR A 30 -21.95 -1.53 18.82
CA TYR A 30 -23.00 -2.04 19.71
C TYR A 30 -22.41 -2.71 20.96
N ALA A 31 -21.26 -3.38 20.86
CA ALA A 31 -20.55 -3.92 22.03
C ALA A 31 -20.10 -2.77 22.94
N GLN A 32 -19.46 -1.74 22.39
CA GLN A 32 -19.08 -0.52 23.13
C GLN A 32 -20.29 0.12 23.82
N SER A 33 -21.37 0.32 23.07
CA SER A 33 -22.61 0.92 23.58
C SER A 33 -23.24 0.06 24.68
N SER A 34 -23.21 -1.27 24.54
CA SER A 34 -23.74 -2.20 25.55
C SER A 34 -22.92 -2.16 26.84
N ARG A 35 -21.58 -2.03 26.76
CA ARG A 35 -20.73 -1.82 27.95
C ARG A 35 -21.07 -0.52 28.68
N LEU A 36 -21.23 0.58 27.94
CA LEU A 36 -21.57 1.89 28.51
C LEU A 36 -22.97 1.92 29.13
N LEU A 37 -23.93 1.23 28.51
CA LEU A 37 -25.32 1.14 28.98
C LEU A 37 -25.52 0.09 30.08
N GLY A 38 -24.52 -0.75 30.36
CA GLY A 38 -24.63 -1.87 31.30
C GLY A 38 -25.52 -3.02 30.82
N GLU A 39 -25.73 -3.15 29.51
CA GLU A 39 -26.60 -4.15 28.87
C GLU A 39 -25.82 -5.46 28.63
N THR A 40 -25.65 -6.25 29.69
CA THR A 40 -24.84 -7.49 29.67
C THR A 40 -25.37 -8.55 28.70
N GLU A 41 -26.69 -8.66 28.54
CA GLU A 41 -27.30 -9.64 27.63
C GLU A 41 -26.98 -9.33 26.16
N ALA A 42 -27.13 -8.06 25.76
CA ALA A 42 -26.78 -7.61 24.42
C ALA A 42 -25.28 -7.79 24.15
N LEU A 43 -24.43 -7.40 25.11
CA LEU A 43 -22.99 -7.53 25.01
C LEU A 43 -22.55 -8.98 24.75
N VAL A 44 -23.04 -9.94 25.54
CA VAL A 44 -22.69 -11.36 25.38
C VAL A 44 -23.09 -11.89 23.99
N ARG A 45 -24.27 -11.51 23.50
CA ARG A 45 -24.76 -11.93 22.18
C ARG A 45 -23.93 -11.35 21.04
N ILE A 46 -23.59 -10.06 21.13
CA ILE A 46 -22.75 -9.38 20.14
C ILE A 46 -21.34 -9.98 20.11
N LEU A 47 -20.71 -10.16 21.27
CA LEU A 47 -19.37 -10.75 21.36
C LEU A 47 -19.35 -12.18 20.79
N ALA A 48 -20.40 -12.97 21.03
CA ALA A 48 -20.49 -14.32 20.45
C ALA A 48 -20.58 -14.29 18.92
N LEU A 49 -21.37 -13.37 18.36
CA LEU A 49 -21.44 -13.16 16.90
C LEU A 49 -20.10 -12.69 16.32
N LEU A 50 -19.38 -11.82 17.04
CA LEU A 50 -18.04 -11.37 16.64
C LEU A 50 -17.02 -12.51 16.62
N VAL A 51 -17.03 -13.38 17.64
CA VAL A 51 -16.17 -14.58 17.68
C VAL A 51 -16.49 -15.52 16.52
N GLU A 52 -17.77 -15.80 16.27
CA GLU A 52 -18.20 -16.66 15.15
C GLU A 52 -17.79 -16.06 13.80
N HIS A 53 -18.05 -14.77 13.58
CA HIS A 53 -17.67 -14.05 12.37
C HIS A 53 -16.15 -14.10 12.15
N ARG A 54 -15.36 -13.86 13.20
CA ARG A 54 -13.90 -13.86 13.13
C ARG A 54 -13.32 -15.26 12.90
N TYR A 55 -13.93 -16.29 13.47
CA TYR A 55 -13.58 -17.69 13.20
C TYR A 55 -13.83 -18.05 11.73
N ILE A 56 -15.00 -17.69 11.17
CA ILE A 56 -15.33 -17.90 9.76
C ILE A 56 -14.32 -17.20 8.83
N MET A 57 -13.89 -15.98 9.20
CA MET A 57 -12.95 -15.19 8.40
C MET A 57 -11.51 -15.69 8.46
N THR A 58 -11.03 -16.09 9.64
CA THR A 58 -9.62 -16.42 9.87
C THR A 58 -9.33 -17.92 9.88
N GLY A 59 -10.35 -18.76 9.99
CA GLY A 59 -10.23 -20.21 10.16
C GLY A 59 -9.63 -20.63 11.51
N ARG A 60 -9.47 -19.70 12.46
CA ARG A 60 -8.89 -19.96 13.79
C ARG A 60 -9.48 -19.04 14.85
N LEU A 61 -9.28 -19.40 16.11
CA LEU A 61 -9.52 -18.48 17.23
C LEU A 61 -8.21 -17.76 17.51
N ASP A 62 -8.18 -16.45 17.26
CA ASP A 62 -7.02 -15.60 17.54
C ASP A 62 -7.12 -14.95 18.94
N ALA A 63 -6.09 -14.20 19.33
CA ALA A 63 -6.02 -13.60 20.65
C ALA A 63 -7.19 -12.65 20.96
N LEU A 64 -7.78 -12.03 19.92
CA LEU A 64 -8.92 -11.14 20.04
C LEU A 64 -10.21 -11.94 20.31
N ALA A 65 -10.45 -13.01 19.54
CA ALA A 65 -11.54 -13.94 19.79
C ALA A 65 -11.42 -14.56 21.20
N GLU A 66 -10.20 -14.90 21.64
CA GLU A 66 -9.95 -15.38 23.01
C GLU A 66 -10.29 -14.35 24.08
N SER A 67 -9.93 -13.09 23.88
CA SER A 67 -10.31 -11.97 24.76
C SER A 67 -11.83 -11.86 24.89
N TRP A 68 -12.55 -11.80 23.76
CA TRP A 68 -14.03 -11.72 23.77
C TRP A 68 -14.66 -12.93 24.45
N MET A 69 -14.11 -14.13 24.25
CA MET A 69 -14.56 -15.33 24.97
C MET A 69 -14.31 -15.25 26.48
N GLN A 70 -13.18 -14.68 26.92
CA GLN A 70 -12.92 -14.45 28.34
C GLN A 70 -13.92 -13.45 28.92
N GLU A 71 -14.24 -12.38 28.20
CA GLU A 71 -15.24 -11.40 28.60
C GLU A 71 -16.64 -12.03 28.71
N ILE A 72 -17.06 -12.84 27.73
CA ILE A 72 -18.33 -13.58 27.81
C ILE A 72 -18.38 -14.46 29.07
N ARG A 73 -17.29 -15.18 29.39
CA ARG A 73 -17.21 -16.05 30.57
C ARG A 73 -17.30 -15.29 31.90
N GLN A 74 -16.87 -14.03 31.94
CA GLN A 74 -17.02 -13.19 33.14
C GLN A 74 -18.50 -12.85 33.42
N HIS A 75 -19.34 -12.83 32.38
CA HIS A 75 -20.75 -12.48 32.47
C HIS A 75 -21.70 -13.69 32.54
N GLY A 76 -21.21 -14.92 32.36
CA GLY A 76 -22.02 -16.13 32.50
C GLY A 76 -21.53 -17.29 31.64
N ARG A 77 -22.49 -18.10 31.17
CA ARG A 77 -22.21 -19.26 30.31
C ARG A 77 -22.14 -18.82 28.84
N LEU A 78 -21.30 -19.51 28.06
CA LEU A 78 -21.20 -19.30 26.61
C LEU A 78 -22.56 -19.59 25.95
N PRO A 79 -22.99 -18.79 24.96
CA PRO A 79 -24.16 -19.10 24.16
C PRO A 79 -24.07 -20.48 23.50
N ALA A 80 -25.19 -21.19 23.41
CA ALA A 80 -25.22 -22.59 22.93
C ALA A 80 -24.60 -22.75 21.53
N ARG A 81 -24.81 -21.78 20.64
CA ARG A 81 -24.22 -21.75 19.28
C ARG A 81 -22.69 -21.64 19.31
N LEU A 82 -22.14 -20.85 20.22
CA LEU A 82 -20.70 -20.72 20.39
C LEU A 82 -20.09 -21.96 21.06
N GLU A 83 -20.80 -22.57 22.03
CA GLU A 83 -20.41 -23.88 22.59
C GLU A 83 -20.39 -24.97 21.49
N GLN A 84 -21.37 -24.96 20.58
CA GLN A 84 -21.42 -25.86 19.44
C GLN A 84 -20.20 -25.67 18.52
N LEU A 85 -19.92 -24.44 18.10
CA LEU A 85 -18.80 -24.11 17.21
C LEU A 85 -17.45 -24.58 17.80
N LEU A 86 -17.21 -24.32 19.09
CA LEU A 86 -16.00 -24.75 19.78
C LEU A 86 -15.88 -26.27 19.86
N THR A 87 -17.00 -26.96 20.05
CA THR A 87 -17.04 -28.43 20.12
C THR A 87 -16.80 -29.04 18.73
N GLU A 88 -17.37 -28.46 17.67
CA GLU A 88 -17.11 -28.84 16.28
C GLU A 88 -15.61 -28.65 15.91
N GLN A 89 -14.98 -27.56 16.36
CA GLN A 89 -13.55 -27.33 16.16
C GLN A 89 -12.67 -28.36 16.89
N GLN A 90 -12.98 -28.65 18.16
CA GLN A 90 -12.25 -29.67 18.95
C GLN A 90 -12.38 -31.07 18.33
N LEU A 91 -13.54 -31.37 17.75
CA LEU A 91 -13.75 -32.60 17.01
C LEU A 91 -12.83 -32.68 15.78
N GLN A 92 -12.67 -31.56 15.06
CA GLN A 92 -11.81 -31.48 13.88
C GLN A 92 -10.32 -31.61 14.19
N SER A 93 -9.82 -31.00 15.28
CA SER A 93 -8.41 -31.14 15.69
C SER A 93 -8.08 -32.56 16.17
N THR A 94 -9.05 -33.23 16.80
CA THR A 94 -8.91 -34.63 17.21
C THR A 94 -8.92 -35.58 16.01
N TYR A 95 -9.71 -35.27 14.98
CA TYR A 95 -9.70 -36.01 13.70
C TYR A 95 -8.33 -36.00 13.00
N GLN A 96 -7.62 -34.86 12.95
CA GLN A 96 -6.33 -34.79 12.27
C GLN A 96 -5.30 -35.75 12.87
N ARG A 97 -5.40 -35.99 14.18
CA ARG A 97 -4.59 -36.98 14.89
C ARG A 97 -5.02 -38.41 14.52
N LEU A 98 -6.34 -38.67 14.48
CA LEU A 98 -6.89 -39.98 14.15
C LEU A 98 -6.50 -40.50 12.74
N VAL A 99 -6.47 -39.61 11.74
CA VAL A 99 -6.11 -39.97 10.36
C VAL A 99 -4.61 -40.21 10.17
N ALA A 100 -3.76 -39.70 11.06
CA ALA A 100 -2.32 -39.91 10.98
C ALA A 100 -1.89 -41.36 11.29
N HIS A 101 -2.77 -42.15 11.91
CA HIS A 101 -2.47 -43.52 12.29
C HIS A 101 -2.38 -44.46 11.09
N THR A 102 -1.29 -45.22 11.02
CA THR A 102 -1.07 -46.25 10.01
C THR A 102 -0.91 -47.61 10.67
N PHE A 103 -1.69 -48.57 10.22
CA PHE A 103 -1.60 -49.94 10.72
C PHE A 103 -0.42 -50.71 10.10
N PRO A 104 0.48 -51.31 10.89
CA PRO A 104 1.65 -52.04 10.38
C PRO A 104 1.24 -53.30 9.62
N THR A 105 1.95 -53.65 8.53
CA THR A 105 1.70 -54.89 7.79
C THR A 105 2.34 -56.07 8.51
N ILE A 106 1.54 -57.07 8.88
CA ILE A 106 2.02 -58.32 9.51
C ILE A 106 1.71 -59.46 8.55
N ARG A 107 2.74 -60.14 8.03
CA ARG A 107 2.57 -61.26 7.10
C ARG A 107 2.64 -62.58 7.85
N GLU A 108 1.88 -63.58 7.40
CA GLU A 108 1.96 -64.92 7.96
C GLU A 108 3.37 -65.54 7.86
N THR A 109 4.13 -65.14 6.85
CA THR A 109 5.50 -65.57 6.54
C THR A 109 6.59 -64.91 7.39
N ASP A 110 6.24 -63.91 8.20
CA ASP A 110 7.22 -63.17 9.02
C ASP A 110 7.77 -64.05 10.14
N ASN A 111 9.04 -63.86 10.50
CA ASN A 111 9.65 -64.58 11.62
C ASN A 111 9.03 -64.13 12.96
N ALA A 112 9.19 -64.95 14.02
CA ALA A 112 8.56 -64.70 15.32
C ALA A 112 8.94 -63.33 15.94
N ASN A 113 10.16 -62.86 15.71
CA ASN A 113 10.62 -61.55 16.20
C ASN A 113 9.98 -60.38 15.43
N ALA A 114 9.85 -60.50 14.10
CA ALA A 114 9.19 -59.53 13.25
C ALA A 114 7.69 -59.44 13.57
N LYS A 115 7.01 -60.59 13.76
CA LYS A 115 5.62 -60.62 14.23
C LYS A 115 5.44 -59.97 15.60
N ARG A 116 6.35 -60.26 16.54
CA ARG A 116 6.31 -59.66 17.88
C ARG A 116 6.52 -58.14 17.83
N SER A 117 7.47 -57.66 17.03
CA SER A 117 7.72 -56.22 16.86
C SER A 117 6.53 -55.51 16.22
N ALA A 118 6.01 -56.05 15.12
CA ALA A 118 4.88 -55.45 14.39
C ALA A 118 3.56 -55.53 15.18
N THR A 119 3.38 -56.55 16.03
CA THR A 119 2.20 -56.62 16.91
C THR A 119 2.32 -55.63 18.07
N LYS A 120 3.52 -55.39 18.63
CA LYS A 120 3.72 -54.33 19.63
C LYS A 120 3.43 -52.95 19.05
N GLU A 121 3.82 -52.70 17.81
CA GLU A 121 3.48 -51.49 17.07
C GLU A 121 1.96 -51.40 16.82
N LEU A 122 1.30 -52.51 16.48
CA LEU A 122 -0.16 -52.58 16.36
C LEU A 122 -0.88 -52.23 17.67
N ILE A 123 -0.40 -52.72 18.81
CA ILE A 123 -0.94 -52.42 20.14
C ILE A 123 -0.82 -50.91 20.44
N LEU A 124 0.35 -50.32 20.19
CA LEU A 124 0.57 -48.89 20.39
C LEU A 124 -0.40 -48.05 19.53
N GLN A 125 -0.55 -48.40 18.25
CA GLN A 125 -1.47 -47.71 17.34
C GLN A 125 -2.94 -47.90 17.78
N ALA A 126 -3.33 -49.11 18.19
CA ALA A 126 -4.69 -49.38 18.66
C ALA A 126 -5.02 -48.58 19.94
N SER A 127 -4.08 -48.50 20.88
CA SER A 127 -4.23 -47.73 22.12
C SER A 127 -4.40 -46.22 21.87
N GLN A 128 -3.61 -45.67 20.94
CA GLN A 128 -3.74 -44.26 20.52
C GLN A 128 -5.10 -44.00 19.84
N ILE A 129 -5.54 -44.91 18.96
CA ILE A 129 -6.85 -44.83 18.33
C ILE A 129 -7.97 -44.90 19.38
N VAL A 130 -7.85 -45.72 20.43
CA VAL A 130 -8.83 -45.78 21.53
C VAL A 130 -8.94 -44.42 22.22
N GLU A 131 -7.81 -43.82 22.63
CA GLU A 131 -7.80 -42.52 23.33
C GLU A 131 -8.42 -41.40 22.47
N GLU A 132 -8.06 -41.34 21.20
CA GLU A 132 -8.56 -40.31 20.28
C GLU A 132 -10.03 -40.54 19.91
N THR A 133 -10.46 -41.80 19.75
CA THR A 133 -11.86 -42.13 19.46
C THR A 133 -12.76 -41.86 20.66
N ASP A 134 -12.27 -42.07 21.90
CA ASP A 134 -13.01 -41.74 23.12
C ASP A 134 -13.34 -40.25 23.19
N GLN A 135 -12.36 -39.38 22.89
CA GLN A 135 -12.56 -37.94 22.77
C GLN A 135 -13.60 -37.59 21.68
N ILE A 136 -13.54 -38.25 20.52
CA ILE A 136 -14.53 -38.07 19.44
C ILE A 136 -15.93 -38.46 19.89
N VAL A 137 -16.08 -39.59 20.60
CA VAL A 137 -17.38 -40.04 21.12
C VAL A 137 -17.94 -39.05 22.14
N GLU A 138 -17.11 -38.54 23.05
CA GLU A 138 -17.54 -37.53 24.02
C GLU A 138 -18.01 -36.23 23.33
N LEU A 139 -17.23 -35.73 22.38
CA LEU A 139 -17.55 -34.51 21.64
C LEU A 139 -18.81 -34.66 20.79
N THR A 140 -18.94 -35.79 20.08
CA THR A 140 -20.13 -36.08 19.26
C THR A 140 -21.37 -36.32 20.13
N GLU A 141 -21.25 -36.85 21.35
CA GLU A 141 -22.38 -36.93 22.28
C GLU A 141 -22.89 -35.55 22.68
N ARG A 142 -21.97 -34.61 22.97
CA ARG A 142 -22.32 -33.23 23.29
C ARG A 142 -23.03 -32.55 22.12
N LEU A 143 -22.52 -32.73 20.90
CA LEU A 143 -23.14 -32.20 19.67
C LEU A 143 -24.50 -32.84 19.38
N ARG A 144 -24.66 -34.15 19.61
CA ARG A 144 -25.92 -34.88 19.42
C ARG A 144 -27.03 -34.39 20.35
N ARG A 145 -26.70 -33.87 21.53
CA ARG A 145 -27.70 -33.25 22.43
C ARG A 145 -28.26 -31.94 21.88
N LEU A 146 -27.54 -31.29 20.97
CA LEU A 146 -27.95 -30.05 20.30
C LEU A 146 -28.67 -30.34 18.98
N ASP A 147 -28.13 -31.24 18.16
CA ASP A 147 -28.67 -31.64 16.88
C ASP A 147 -28.56 -33.17 16.69
N ALA A 148 -29.62 -33.87 17.08
CA ALA A 148 -29.63 -35.33 17.01
C ALA A 148 -29.63 -35.85 15.56
N GLU A 149 -30.24 -35.14 14.62
CA GLU A 149 -30.37 -35.59 13.23
C GLU A 149 -29.02 -35.58 12.51
N ARG A 150 -28.20 -34.55 12.77
CA ARG A 150 -26.88 -34.39 12.15
C ARG A 150 -25.80 -35.31 12.74
N TRP A 151 -25.81 -35.55 14.05
CA TRP A 151 -24.64 -36.15 14.75
C TRP A 151 -24.82 -37.61 15.18
N THR A 152 -26.02 -38.19 15.08
CA THR A 152 -26.26 -39.58 15.54
C THR A 152 -25.43 -40.60 14.77
N GLU A 153 -25.33 -40.48 13.44
CA GLU A 153 -24.60 -41.45 12.62
C GLU A 153 -23.10 -41.46 12.93
N LEU A 154 -22.52 -40.28 13.17
CA LEU A 154 -21.11 -40.15 13.53
C LEU A 154 -20.83 -40.67 14.94
N PHE A 155 -21.73 -40.40 15.90
CA PHE A 155 -21.63 -40.94 17.26
C PHE A 155 -21.65 -42.48 17.27
N ASP A 156 -22.55 -43.08 16.50
CA ASP A 156 -22.67 -44.54 16.39
C ASP A 156 -21.43 -45.16 15.74
N ALA A 157 -20.90 -44.53 14.68
CA ALA A 157 -19.67 -44.96 14.04
C ALA A 157 -18.45 -44.84 14.95
N GLY A 158 -18.33 -43.74 15.71
CA GLY A 158 -17.27 -43.55 16.71
C GLY A 158 -17.34 -44.59 17.82
N THR A 159 -18.53 -44.89 18.33
CA THR A 159 -18.74 -45.93 19.35
C THR A 159 -18.37 -47.33 18.84
N ALA A 160 -18.67 -47.63 17.57
CA ALA A 160 -18.27 -48.88 16.94
C ALA A 160 -16.73 -48.99 16.80
N LEU A 161 -16.08 -47.91 16.35
CA LEU A 161 -14.62 -47.84 16.25
C LEU A 161 -13.97 -48.06 17.62
N LEU A 162 -14.42 -47.36 18.66
CA LEU A 162 -13.89 -47.47 20.02
C LEU A 162 -13.94 -48.90 20.55
N ARG A 163 -15.05 -49.61 20.30
CA ARG A 163 -15.19 -51.03 20.68
C ARG A 163 -14.25 -51.93 19.89
N SER A 164 -14.18 -51.74 18.57
CA SER A 164 -13.33 -52.56 17.71
C SER A 164 -11.84 -52.38 18.04
N SER A 165 -11.38 -51.15 18.29
CA SER A 165 -9.98 -50.82 18.60
C SER A 165 -9.58 -51.33 19.98
N ALA A 166 -10.43 -51.18 21.00
CA ALA A 166 -10.18 -51.72 22.33
C ALA A 166 -10.10 -53.26 22.32
N THR A 167 -10.97 -53.91 21.54
CA THR A 167 -10.94 -55.37 21.38
C THR A 167 -9.68 -55.81 20.63
N LEU A 168 -9.27 -55.07 19.60
CA LEU A 168 -8.04 -55.32 18.86
C LEU A 168 -6.80 -55.20 19.75
N GLU A 169 -6.72 -54.16 20.59
CA GLU A 169 -5.63 -53.96 21.55
C GLU A 169 -5.50 -55.16 22.49
N GLN A 170 -6.61 -55.59 23.10
CA GLN A 170 -6.64 -56.73 24.01
C GLN A 170 -6.24 -58.05 23.33
N THR A 171 -6.76 -58.31 22.13
CA THR A 171 -6.45 -59.52 21.36
C THR A 171 -5.00 -59.52 20.86
N ALA A 172 -4.48 -58.37 20.43
CA ALA A 172 -3.09 -58.22 20.03
C ALA A 172 -2.12 -58.41 21.21
N GLN A 173 -2.47 -57.91 22.40
CA GLN A 173 -1.71 -58.12 23.63
C GLN A 173 -1.67 -59.61 24.01
N THR A 174 -2.83 -60.27 24.00
CA THR A 174 -2.94 -61.73 24.23
C THR A 174 -2.12 -62.52 23.21
N PHE A 175 -2.12 -62.11 21.93
CA PHE A 175 -1.31 -62.73 20.90
C PHE A 175 0.19 -62.56 21.16
N VAL A 176 0.66 -61.37 21.53
CA VAL A 176 2.08 -61.11 21.87
C VAL A 176 2.53 -61.98 23.05
N ASP A 177 1.69 -62.10 24.08
CA ASP A 177 1.99 -62.89 25.27
C ASP A 177 2.03 -64.40 24.96
N SER A 178 1.29 -64.84 23.94
CA SER A 178 1.29 -66.24 23.45
C SER A 178 2.50 -66.62 22.59
N LEU A 179 3.31 -65.65 22.12
CA LEU A 179 4.46 -65.91 21.25
C LEU A 179 5.65 -66.49 22.04
N GLN A 180 5.76 -67.82 22.12
CA GLN A 180 6.97 -68.53 22.58
C GLN A 180 7.90 -68.88 21.40
N GLU A 181 9.22 -69.00 21.65
CA GLU A 181 10.34 -68.89 20.67
C GLU A 181 10.23 -69.60 19.30
N ARG A 182 9.29 -70.54 19.06
CA ARG A 182 9.05 -71.18 17.75
C ARG A 182 7.59 -71.50 17.38
N PHE A 183 6.59 -71.18 18.21
CA PHE A 183 5.18 -71.54 17.97
C PHE A 183 4.23 -70.37 18.24
N TYR A 184 3.28 -70.13 17.33
CA TYR A 184 2.21 -69.14 17.51
C TYR A 184 0.85 -69.79 17.24
N SER A 185 -0.21 -69.34 17.92
CA SER A 185 -1.58 -69.78 17.64
C SER A 185 -2.06 -69.18 16.31
N ARG A 186 -2.30 -70.03 15.31
CA ARG A 186 -2.88 -69.61 14.02
C ARG A 186 -4.27 -69.02 14.18
N GLU A 187 -5.02 -69.50 15.16
CA GLU A 187 -6.38 -69.04 15.46
C GLU A 187 -6.35 -67.62 16.03
N ALA A 188 -5.47 -67.35 17.01
CA ALA A 188 -5.29 -66.01 17.59
C ALA A 188 -4.71 -65.00 16.58
N PHE A 189 -3.82 -65.44 15.68
CA PHE A 189 -3.30 -64.60 14.60
C PHE A 189 -4.40 -64.22 13.59
N ARG A 190 -5.25 -65.19 13.23
CA ARG A 190 -6.38 -64.98 12.32
C ARG A 190 -7.40 -64.03 12.94
N GLU A 191 -7.78 -64.24 14.20
CA GLU A 191 -8.70 -63.40 14.95
C GLU A 191 -8.19 -61.95 15.05
N MET A 192 -6.91 -61.75 15.39
CA MET A 192 -6.27 -60.43 15.40
C MET A 192 -6.30 -59.77 14.01
N THR A 193 -6.06 -60.53 12.95
CA THR A 193 -6.03 -60.01 11.57
C THR A 193 -7.44 -59.63 11.08
N GLU A 194 -8.45 -60.42 11.43
CA GLU A 194 -9.86 -60.12 11.13
C GLU A 194 -10.33 -58.89 11.91
N LEU A 195 -10.02 -58.78 13.22
CA LEU A 195 -10.31 -57.60 14.02
C LEU A 195 -9.62 -56.34 13.49
N LYS A 196 -8.36 -56.46 13.07
CA LYS A 196 -7.62 -55.37 12.45
C LYS A 196 -8.32 -54.88 11.18
N ALA A 197 -8.83 -55.78 10.33
CA ALA A 197 -9.56 -55.41 9.12
C ALA A 197 -10.88 -54.67 9.47
N THR A 198 -11.60 -55.13 10.49
CA THR A 198 -12.81 -54.48 11.00
C THR A 198 -12.51 -53.08 11.54
N THR A 199 -11.48 -52.91 12.37
CA THR A 199 -11.07 -51.60 12.90
C THR A 199 -10.68 -50.63 11.77
N ILE A 200 -9.99 -51.11 10.72
CA ILE A 200 -9.70 -50.29 9.54
C ILE A 200 -10.98 -49.86 8.82
N GLN A 201 -11.99 -50.73 8.73
CA GLN A 201 -13.27 -50.41 8.10
C GLN A 201 -14.06 -49.40 8.93
N ASP A 202 -14.12 -49.58 10.25
CA ASP A 202 -14.80 -48.65 11.16
C ASP A 202 -14.09 -47.28 11.18
N LEU A 203 -12.75 -47.27 11.13
CA LEU A 203 -11.96 -46.05 10.99
C LEU A 203 -12.32 -45.31 9.70
N LYS A 204 -12.38 -46.02 8.57
CA LYS A 204 -12.81 -45.43 7.29
C LYS A 204 -14.24 -44.87 7.34
N ARG A 205 -15.13 -45.53 8.08
CA ARG A 205 -16.52 -45.09 8.23
C ARG A 205 -16.62 -43.80 9.04
N VAL A 206 -15.91 -43.70 10.18
CA VAL A 206 -15.82 -42.46 10.97
C VAL A 206 -15.26 -41.32 10.13
N VAL A 207 -14.18 -41.58 9.37
CA VAL A 207 -13.56 -40.59 8.47
C VAL A 207 -14.53 -40.12 7.39
N ALA A 208 -15.41 -40.99 6.87
CA ALA A 208 -16.37 -40.64 5.82
C ALA A 208 -17.56 -39.81 6.32
N LEU A 209 -17.94 -39.94 7.59
CA LEU A 209 -19.12 -39.29 8.17
C LEU A 209 -18.83 -37.93 8.82
N LEU A 210 -17.56 -37.55 8.92
CA LEU A 210 -17.18 -36.25 9.47
C LEU A 210 -17.49 -35.12 8.48
N PRO A 211 -18.09 -34.01 8.93
CA PRO A 211 -18.24 -32.82 8.11
C PRO A 211 -16.84 -32.26 7.83
N VAL A 212 -16.36 -32.49 6.61
CA VAL A 212 -15.17 -31.83 6.10
C VAL A 212 -15.56 -30.37 5.85
N GLU A 213 -15.31 -29.47 6.81
CA GLU A 213 -15.15 -28.08 6.42
C GLU A 213 -13.93 -28.03 5.52
N SER A 214 -14.24 -27.83 4.24
CA SER A 214 -13.37 -27.42 3.15
C SER A 214 -11.90 -27.57 3.49
N LYS A 215 -11.24 -28.57 2.87
CA LYS A 215 -9.90 -28.29 2.31
C LYS A 215 -9.95 -26.84 1.88
N GLN A 216 -9.01 -26.00 2.32
CA GLN A 216 -8.77 -24.75 1.59
C GLN A 216 -8.68 -25.17 0.13
N VAL A 217 -9.80 -25.01 -0.59
CA VAL A 217 -9.81 -25.12 -2.03
C VAL A 217 -9.00 -23.89 -2.32
N GLU A 218 -7.72 -24.08 -2.62
CA GLU A 218 -6.91 -23.02 -3.21
C GLU A 218 -7.82 -22.44 -4.28
N ARG A 219 -8.29 -21.22 -4.03
CA ARG A 219 -9.24 -20.56 -4.93
C ARG A 219 -8.59 -20.63 -6.29
N SER A 220 -9.33 -21.08 -7.30
CA SER A 220 -8.76 -21.10 -8.64
C SER A 220 -8.33 -19.68 -8.99
N ALA A 221 -7.29 -19.52 -9.81
CA ALA A 221 -6.80 -18.20 -10.17
C ALA A 221 -7.89 -17.32 -10.81
N LEU A 222 -8.92 -17.94 -11.40
CA LEU A 222 -10.11 -17.27 -11.92
C LEU A 222 -11.06 -16.76 -10.82
N GLU A 223 -11.23 -17.51 -9.74
CA GLU A 223 -11.97 -17.05 -8.55
C GLU A 223 -11.24 -15.91 -7.82
N GLU A 224 -9.90 -15.98 -7.74
CA GLU A 224 -9.09 -14.86 -7.22
C GLU A 224 -9.25 -13.61 -8.08
N LEU A 225 -9.27 -13.76 -9.41
CA LEU A 225 -9.53 -12.66 -10.35
C LEU A 225 -10.94 -12.07 -10.13
N ASP A 226 -11.96 -12.91 -10.01
CA ASP A 226 -13.35 -12.47 -9.81
C ASP A 226 -13.53 -11.73 -8.48
N ALA A 227 -12.76 -12.12 -7.45
CA ALA A 227 -12.72 -11.45 -6.16
C ALA A 227 -12.01 -10.09 -6.17
N MET A 228 -11.24 -9.75 -7.21
CA MET A 228 -10.63 -8.41 -7.30
C MET A 228 -11.71 -7.32 -7.36
N ILE A 229 -11.42 -6.17 -6.75
CA ILE A 229 -12.35 -5.03 -6.78
C ILE A 229 -12.24 -4.34 -8.14
N GLY A 230 -13.39 -4.08 -8.77
CA GLY A 230 -13.47 -3.38 -10.06
C GLY A 230 -12.95 -4.19 -11.24
N LEU A 231 -12.39 -3.50 -12.25
CA LEU A 231 -11.75 -4.09 -13.44
C LEU A 231 -12.65 -5.03 -14.27
N GLU A 232 -13.97 -4.76 -14.30
CA GLU A 232 -14.96 -5.64 -14.93
C GLU A 232 -14.63 -5.98 -16.40
N ASP A 233 -14.24 -4.98 -17.18
CA ASP A 233 -13.82 -5.17 -18.58
C ASP A 233 -12.60 -6.12 -18.71
N ILE A 234 -11.66 -6.03 -17.76
CA ILE A 234 -10.47 -6.88 -17.73
C ILE A 234 -10.86 -8.30 -17.34
N LYS A 235 -11.70 -8.47 -16.32
CA LYS A 235 -12.20 -9.78 -15.89
C LYS A 235 -12.86 -10.50 -17.05
N GLN A 236 -13.79 -9.85 -17.75
CA GLN A 236 -14.47 -10.44 -18.90
C GLN A 236 -13.50 -10.85 -20.01
N ARG A 237 -12.50 -10.01 -20.33
CA ARG A 237 -11.48 -10.34 -21.32
C ARG A 237 -10.61 -11.53 -20.91
N VAL A 238 -10.22 -11.62 -19.63
CA VAL A 238 -9.44 -12.75 -19.11
C VAL A 238 -10.28 -14.02 -19.11
N HIS A 239 -11.57 -13.96 -18.74
CA HIS A 239 -12.51 -15.09 -18.85
C HIS A 239 -12.63 -15.60 -20.29
N HIS A 240 -12.75 -14.70 -21.27
CA HIS A 240 -12.77 -15.08 -22.68
C HIS A 240 -11.46 -15.74 -23.12
N MET A 241 -10.31 -15.19 -22.70
CA MET A 241 -9.00 -15.77 -22.97
C MET A 241 -8.87 -17.18 -22.36
N TYR A 242 -9.28 -17.35 -21.10
CA TYR A 242 -9.27 -18.64 -20.39
C TYR A 242 -10.08 -19.69 -21.13
N ARG A 243 -11.33 -19.36 -21.51
CA ARG A 243 -12.22 -20.26 -22.26
C ARG A 243 -11.62 -20.62 -23.62
N PHE A 244 -11.00 -19.67 -24.30
CA PHE A 244 -10.35 -19.89 -25.58
C PHE A 244 -9.13 -20.83 -25.47
N LEU A 245 -8.27 -20.64 -24.47
CA LEU A 245 -7.12 -21.50 -24.23
C LEU A 245 -7.54 -22.93 -23.86
N LYS A 246 -8.56 -23.07 -22.99
CA LYS A 246 -9.13 -24.38 -22.64
C LYS A 246 -9.73 -25.08 -23.86
N TYR A 247 -10.40 -24.34 -24.74
CA TYR A 247 -10.90 -24.87 -26.01
C TYR A 247 -9.78 -25.35 -26.94
N GLN A 248 -8.69 -24.58 -27.07
CA GLN A 248 -7.51 -24.96 -27.85
C GLN A 248 -6.83 -26.22 -27.30
N GLN A 249 -6.68 -26.33 -25.98
CA GLN A 249 -6.11 -27.51 -25.33
C GLN A 249 -6.91 -28.76 -25.66
N LYS A 250 -8.24 -28.69 -25.48
CA LYS A 250 -9.13 -29.80 -25.83
C LYS A 250 -9.06 -30.18 -27.31
N ARG A 251 -8.99 -29.20 -28.22
CA ARG A 251 -8.76 -29.47 -29.65
C ARG A 251 -7.45 -30.20 -29.92
N SER A 252 -6.38 -29.81 -29.24
CA SER A 252 -5.07 -30.45 -29.38
C SER A 252 -5.10 -31.88 -28.85
N GLU A 253 -5.75 -32.13 -27.71
CA GLU A 253 -5.97 -33.47 -27.14
C GLU A 253 -6.80 -34.36 -28.09
N ASP A 254 -7.81 -33.79 -28.74
CA ASP A 254 -8.63 -34.46 -29.75
C ASP A 254 -7.90 -34.64 -31.11
N GLY A 255 -6.62 -34.23 -31.21
CA GLY A 255 -5.76 -34.46 -32.38
C GLY A 255 -5.88 -33.44 -33.51
N TYR A 256 -6.63 -32.33 -33.32
CA TYR A 256 -6.71 -31.25 -34.30
C TYR A 256 -5.40 -30.43 -34.28
N ARG A 257 -4.81 -30.22 -35.45
CA ARG A 257 -3.64 -29.35 -35.61
C ARG A 257 -4.08 -27.89 -35.74
N SER A 258 -3.61 -27.05 -34.82
CA SER A 258 -3.64 -25.59 -34.97
C SER A 258 -2.29 -25.15 -35.53
N SER A 259 -2.28 -24.40 -36.65
CA SER A 259 -1.04 -23.90 -37.27
C SER A 259 -0.37 -22.80 -36.43
N ASP A 260 -1.15 -22.09 -35.62
CA ASP A 260 -0.71 -20.93 -34.86
C ASP A 260 -1.12 -21.12 -33.39
N GLN A 261 -0.14 -21.26 -32.50
CA GLN A 261 -0.37 -21.19 -31.07
C GLN A 261 -0.64 -19.73 -30.68
N PRO A 262 -1.63 -19.45 -29.81
CA PRO A 262 -1.88 -18.08 -29.36
C PRO A 262 -0.69 -17.55 -28.57
N SER A 263 -0.29 -16.30 -28.86
CA SER A 263 0.76 -15.62 -28.09
C SER A 263 0.31 -15.46 -26.64
N LEU A 264 1.17 -15.88 -25.71
CA LEU A 264 0.97 -15.70 -24.27
C LEU A 264 1.50 -14.34 -23.77
N HIS A 265 2.18 -13.58 -24.64
CA HIS A 265 2.77 -12.29 -24.27
C HIS A 265 1.69 -11.19 -24.19
N MET A 266 1.76 -10.34 -23.17
CA MET A 266 0.75 -9.31 -22.88
C MET A 266 1.33 -7.94 -22.63
N ILE A 267 0.48 -6.93 -22.79
CA ILE A 267 0.79 -5.55 -22.43
C ILE A 267 -0.26 -5.02 -21.46
N PHE A 268 0.17 -4.55 -20.30
CA PHE A 268 -0.68 -3.93 -19.29
C PHE A 268 -0.42 -2.43 -19.23
N MET A 269 -1.42 -1.65 -19.62
CA MET A 269 -1.37 -0.19 -19.63
C MET A 269 -2.24 0.37 -18.51
N GLY A 270 -1.78 1.40 -17.82
CA GLY A 270 -2.59 2.10 -16.82
C GLY A 270 -1.73 2.85 -15.81
N ASN A 271 -2.38 3.67 -14.98
CA ASN A 271 -1.70 4.46 -13.96
C ASN A 271 -1.12 3.59 -12.82
N PRO A 272 -0.25 4.15 -11.96
CA PRO A 272 0.29 3.43 -10.82
C PRO A 272 -0.84 2.97 -9.89
N GLY A 273 -0.71 1.78 -9.32
CA GLY A 273 -1.70 1.26 -8.36
C GLY A 273 -3.03 0.79 -8.95
N THR A 274 -3.17 0.66 -10.27
CA THR A 274 -4.34 0.04 -10.93
C THR A 274 -4.33 -1.50 -10.92
N GLY A 275 -3.28 -2.13 -10.35
CA GLY A 275 -3.22 -3.59 -10.18
C GLY A 275 -2.44 -4.36 -11.25
N LYS A 276 -1.62 -3.70 -12.09
CA LYS A 276 -0.83 -4.35 -13.17
C LYS A 276 0.00 -5.55 -12.70
N THR A 277 0.79 -5.38 -11.64
CA THR A 277 1.63 -6.46 -11.07
C THR A 277 0.78 -7.59 -10.49
N THR A 278 -0.33 -7.26 -9.81
CA THR A 278 -1.28 -8.24 -9.27
C THR A 278 -1.90 -9.08 -10.40
N LEU A 279 -2.34 -8.43 -11.48
CA LEU A 279 -2.88 -9.11 -12.64
C LEU A 279 -1.85 -10.02 -13.31
N ALA A 280 -0.57 -9.62 -13.36
CA ALA A 280 0.50 -10.45 -13.93
C ALA A 280 0.68 -11.76 -13.15
N ARG A 281 0.64 -11.70 -11.82
CA ARG A 281 0.69 -12.88 -10.95
C ARG A 281 -0.52 -13.78 -11.13
N LEU A 282 -1.72 -13.22 -11.29
CA LEU A 282 -2.92 -13.99 -11.60
C LEU A 282 -2.83 -14.67 -12.98
N MET A 283 -2.34 -13.98 -14.00
CA MET A 283 -2.15 -14.58 -15.32
C MET A 283 -1.12 -15.72 -15.28
N ALA A 284 -0.04 -15.59 -14.50
CA ALA A 284 0.93 -16.66 -14.30
C ALA A 284 0.30 -17.91 -13.66
N LYS A 285 -0.51 -17.73 -12.61
CA LYS A 285 -1.29 -18.82 -12.00
C LYS A 285 -2.27 -19.45 -13.01
N ILE A 286 -3.02 -18.65 -13.76
CA ILE A 286 -3.96 -19.14 -14.79
C ILE A 286 -3.23 -20.00 -15.84
N TYR A 287 -2.07 -19.55 -16.31
CA TYR A 287 -1.27 -20.29 -17.29
C TYR A 287 -0.69 -21.58 -16.72
N HIS A 288 -0.29 -21.59 -15.46
CA HIS A 288 0.14 -22.79 -14.76
C HIS A 288 -1.01 -23.81 -14.59
N GLU A 289 -2.19 -23.37 -14.14
CA GLU A 289 -3.38 -24.22 -13.99
C GLU A 289 -3.83 -24.86 -15.31
N LEU A 290 -3.67 -24.15 -16.43
CA LEU A 290 -3.95 -24.67 -17.77
C LEU A 290 -2.84 -25.58 -18.31
N GLY A 291 -1.72 -25.71 -17.59
CA GLY A 291 -0.56 -26.50 -18.02
C GLY A 291 0.24 -25.87 -19.17
N LEU A 292 0.07 -24.57 -19.42
CA LEU A 292 0.81 -23.82 -20.45
C LEU A 292 2.20 -23.40 -19.95
N LEU A 293 2.35 -23.22 -18.64
CA LEU A 293 3.60 -22.87 -17.96
C LEU A 293 3.88 -23.87 -16.84
N GLU A 294 5.16 -24.20 -16.65
CA GLU A 294 5.58 -25.20 -15.66
C GLU A 294 5.34 -24.73 -14.22
N ARG A 295 5.28 -23.41 -13.97
CA ARG A 295 5.20 -22.82 -12.63
C ARG A 295 4.39 -21.51 -12.61
N PRO A 296 3.82 -21.13 -11.45
CA PRO A 296 2.98 -19.93 -11.32
C PRO A 296 3.76 -18.64 -11.00
N GLU A 297 5.09 -18.66 -10.90
CA GLU A 297 5.85 -17.48 -10.45
C GLU A 297 6.02 -16.40 -11.54
N VAL A 298 6.18 -15.17 -11.06
CA VAL A 298 6.50 -13.99 -11.86
C VAL A 298 7.88 -13.49 -11.48
N VAL A 299 8.76 -13.32 -12.46
CA VAL A 299 10.04 -12.63 -12.33
C VAL A 299 9.82 -11.17 -12.69
N GLU A 300 9.86 -10.30 -11.69
CA GLU A 300 9.69 -8.85 -11.86
C GLU A 300 11.03 -8.18 -12.16
N THR A 301 11.06 -7.28 -13.14
CA THR A 301 12.26 -6.54 -13.55
C THR A 301 11.89 -5.15 -14.08
N ASP A 302 12.86 -4.25 -14.08
CA ASP A 302 12.76 -2.90 -14.61
C ASP A 302 13.92 -2.60 -15.59
N ARG A 303 14.01 -1.36 -16.09
CA ARG A 303 15.12 -0.93 -16.95
C ARG A 303 16.49 -1.11 -16.29
N SER A 304 16.63 -0.82 -14.99
CA SER A 304 17.92 -0.82 -14.29
C SER A 304 18.51 -2.22 -14.19
N SER A 305 17.64 -3.22 -14.13
CA SER A 305 17.99 -4.64 -14.03
C SER A 305 18.31 -5.29 -15.39
N LEU A 306 17.83 -4.69 -16.49
CA LEU A 306 17.99 -5.23 -17.84
C LEU A 306 19.09 -4.57 -18.66
N VAL A 307 19.46 -3.32 -18.36
CA VAL A 307 20.41 -2.54 -19.17
C VAL A 307 21.71 -2.31 -18.40
N GLY A 308 22.80 -2.86 -18.92
CA GLY A 308 24.14 -2.74 -18.35
C GLY A 308 24.82 -1.41 -18.67
N ALA A 309 25.85 -1.06 -17.90
CA ALA A 309 26.66 0.13 -18.14
C ALA A 309 27.70 -0.05 -19.27
N PHE A 310 27.95 -1.30 -19.67
CA PHE A 310 28.98 -1.68 -20.64
C PHE A 310 28.42 -2.52 -21.79
N VAL A 311 29.09 -2.48 -22.95
CA VAL A 311 28.75 -3.25 -24.17
C VAL A 311 28.81 -4.75 -23.89
N GLY A 312 27.78 -5.50 -24.27
CA GLY A 312 27.67 -6.95 -24.05
C GLY A 312 27.04 -7.36 -22.71
N GLN A 313 27.00 -6.46 -21.72
CA GLN A 313 26.42 -6.74 -20.40
C GLN A 313 24.88 -6.76 -20.44
N THR A 314 24.28 -5.97 -21.34
CA THR A 314 22.83 -5.85 -21.46
C THR A 314 22.21 -7.16 -21.94
N GLU A 315 22.81 -7.80 -22.93
CA GLU A 315 22.37 -9.09 -23.46
C GLU A 315 22.48 -10.19 -22.38
N GLU A 316 23.57 -10.21 -21.61
CA GLU A 316 23.74 -11.16 -20.51
C GLU A 316 22.70 -10.97 -19.40
N GLN A 317 22.40 -9.72 -19.01
CA GLN A 317 21.39 -9.39 -18.01
C GLN A 317 19.98 -9.81 -18.45
N VAL A 318 19.59 -9.48 -19.69
CA VAL A 318 18.31 -9.91 -20.26
C VAL A 318 18.22 -11.43 -20.27
N MET A 319 19.26 -12.13 -20.75
CA MET A 319 19.26 -13.59 -20.78
C MET A 319 19.23 -14.23 -19.40
N SER A 320 19.88 -13.62 -18.41
CA SER A 320 19.80 -14.06 -17.01
C SER A 320 18.37 -14.02 -16.50
N LYS A 321 17.65 -12.91 -16.74
CA LYS A 321 16.24 -12.76 -16.36
C LYS A 321 15.30 -13.66 -17.15
N VAL A 322 15.58 -13.89 -18.43
CA VAL A 322 14.83 -14.88 -19.23
C VAL A 322 14.99 -16.27 -18.64
N ARG A 323 16.21 -16.70 -18.29
CA ARG A 323 16.45 -18.02 -17.66
C ARG A 323 15.72 -18.18 -16.34
N GLU A 324 15.69 -17.13 -15.52
CA GLU A 324 14.94 -17.09 -14.26
C GLU A 324 13.43 -17.26 -14.49
N ALA A 325 12.92 -16.69 -15.58
CA ALA A 325 11.50 -16.72 -15.93
C ALA A 325 11.06 -17.96 -16.73
N VAL A 326 11.97 -18.84 -17.14
CA VAL A 326 11.62 -20.09 -17.86
C VAL A 326 10.68 -20.92 -17.01
N GLY A 327 9.56 -21.34 -17.61
CA GLY A 327 8.49 -22.05 -16.93
C GLY A 327 7.47 -21.13 -16.25
N GLY A 328 7.67 -19.81 -16.24
CA GLY A 328 6.80 -18.81 -15.62
C GLY A 328 6.62 -17.55 -16.46
N VAL A 329 6.45 -16.41 -15.80
CA VAL A 329 6.20 -15.10 -16.46
C VAL A 329 7.32 -14.11 -16.16
N LEU A 330 7.85 -13.44 -17.19
CA LEU A 330 8.74 -12.29 -17.05
C LEU A 330 7.92 -11.00 -17.10
N PHE A 331 7.85 -10.26 -16.00
CA PHE A 331 7.15 -8.98 -15.88
C PHE A 331 8.14 -7.82 -15.94
N ILE A 332 8.03 -6.97 -16.97
CA ILE A 332 8.88 -5.79 -17.16
C ILE A 332 8.04 -4.54 -16.88
N ASP A 333 8.31 -3.88 -15.75
CA ASP A 333 7.65 -2.61 -15.41
C ASP A 333 8.30 -1.44 -16.13
N GLU A 334 7.49 -0.42 -16.43
CA GLU A 334 7.85 0.75 -17.22
C GLU A 334 8.65 0.42 -18.50
N ALA A 335 8.20 -0.58 -19.26
CA ALA A 335 8.94 -1.13 -20.40
C ALA A 335 9.29 -0.08 -21.48
N TYR A 336 8.46 0.96 -21.63
CA TYR A 336 8.72 2.11 -22.51
C TYR A 336 10.03 2.83 -22.18
N ALA A 337 10.53 2.70 -20.96
CA ALA A 337 11.81 3.24 -20.56
C ALA A 337 12.96 2.61 -21.37
N LEU A 338 12.84 1.39 -21.91
CA LEU A 338 13.92 0.72 -22.66
C LEU A 338 14.30 1.44 -23.96
N LYS A 339 13.35 2.08 -24.66
CA LYS A 339 13.63 2.82 -25.90
C LYS A 339 12.79 4.11 -25.98
N ARG A 340 13.45 5.26 -25.95
CA ARG A 340 12.82 6.59 -26.09
C ARG A 340 12.99 7.11 -27.52
N ALA A 341 11.91 7.61 -28.12
CA ALA A 341 11.92 8.16 -29.47
C ALA A 341 12.83 9.41 -29.55
N GLY A 342 13.69 9.49 -30.57
CA GLY A 342 14.53 10.66 -30.85
C GLY A 342 16.00 10.59 -30.41
N GLN A 343 16.46 9.50 -29.79
CA GLN A 343 17.85 9.31 -29.40
C GLN A 343 18.64 8.52 -30.47
N SER A 344 19.52 9.20 -31.21
CA SER A 344 20.38 8.61 -32.25
C SER A 344 21.58 7.79 -31.71
N GLY A 345 21.54 7.29 -30.46
CA GLY A 345 22.69 6.64 -29.83
C GLY A 345 22.39 5.72 -28.63
N ASN A 346 21.21 5.10 -28.57
CA ASN A 346 20.82 4.24 -27.44
C ASN A 346 20.88 2.74 -27.80
N ASP A 347 22.04 2.28 -28.30
CA ASP A 347 22.26 0.91 -28.78
C ASP A 347 22.01 -0.14 -27.70
N TYR A 348 22.23 0.17 -26.42
CA TYR A 348 22.02 -0.76 -25.30
C TYR A 348 20.54 -1.09 -25.08
N GLY A 349 19.66 -0.09 -25.08
CA GLY A 349 18.23 -0.31 -24.92
C GLY A 349 17.63 -1.09 -26.09
N GLN A 350 18.15 -0.86 -27.30
CA GLN A 350 17.79 -1.64 -28.47
C GLN A 350 18.31 -3.08 -28.38
N ALA A 351 19.54 -3.29 -27.93
CA ALA A 351 20.11 -4.62 -27.70
C ALA A 351 19.29 -5.43 -26.70
N ALA A 352 18.78 -4.79 -25.64
CA ALA A 352 17.89 -5.45 -24.68
C ALA A 352 16.59 -5.94 -25.34
N ILE A 353 15.97 -5.09 -26.16
CA ILE A 353 14.73 -5.40 -26.90
C ILE A 353 14.99 -6.51 -27.92
N ASP A 354 16.06 -6.42 -28.68
CA ASP A 354 16.39 -7.39 -29.72
C ASP A 354 16.69 -8.77 -29.11
N THR A 355 17.42 -8.80 -27.99
CA THR A 355 17.68 -10.03 -27.22
C THR A 355 16.39 -10.64 -26.69
N LEU A 356 15.48 -9.83 -26.13
CA LEU A 356 14.18 -10.28 -25.65
C LEU A 356 13.31 -10.83 -26.79
N VAL A 357 13.26 -10.14 -27.94
CA VAL A 357 12.53 -10.59 -29.15
C VAL A 357 13.10 -11.88 -29.69
N ALA A 358 14.42 -12.05 -29.69
CA ALA A 358 15.08 -13.29 -30.08
C ALA A 358 14.66 -14.44 -29.15
N ALA A 359 14.72 -14.23 -27.83
CA ALA A 359 14.32 -15.23 -26.83
C ALA A 359 12.85 -15.67 -26.94
N MET A 360 11.94 -14.75 -27.31
CA MET A 360 10.52 -15.06 -27.54
C MET A 360 10.26 -15.80 -28.87
N THR A 361 11.10 -15.59 -29.89
CA THR A 361 10.84 -16.07 -31.26
C THR A 361 11.46 -17.42 -31.56
N SER A 362 12.74 -17.58 -31.21
CA SER A 362 13.58 -18.65 -31.74
C SER A 362 14.62 -19.07 -30.73
N GLY A 363 14.74 -20.37 -30.48
CA GLY A 363 15.76 -20.93 -29.59
C GLY A 363 15.14 -21.84 -28.53
N GLU A 364 15.95 -22.18 -27.52
CA GLU A 364 15.59 -23.10 -26.44
C GLU A 364 14.44 -22.58 -25.55
N TYR A 365 14.24 -21.25 -25.52
CA TYR A 365 13.30 -20.60 -24.60
C TYR A 365 11.93 -20.28 -25.24
N ALA A 366 11.79 -20.41 -26.57
CA ALA A 366 10.56 -20.05 -27.27
C ALA A 366 9.39 -20.90 -26.78
N GLY A 367 8.29 -20.25 -26.37
CA GLY A 367 7.09 -20.90 -25.84
C GLY A 367 7.23 -21.51 -24.44
N ARG A 368 8.38 -21.36 -23.77
CA ARG A 368 8.60 -21.87 -22.40
C ARG A 368 8.35 -20.84 -21.30
N PHE A 369 8.08 -19.59 -21.65
CA PHE A 369 7.76 -18.50 -20.72
C PHE A 369 6.86 -17.48 -21.40
N ALA A 370 6.14 -16.68 -20.61
CA ALA A 370 5.39 -15.54 -21.11
C ALA A 370 6.07 -14.22 -20.70
N VAL A 371 5.81 -13.16 -21.46
CA VAL A 371 6.35 -11.81 -21.17
C VAL A 371 5.18 -10.86 -20.99
N VAL A 372 5.20 -10.10 -19.91
CA VAL A 372 4.22 -9.06 -19.62
C VAL A 372 4.96 -7.72 -19.57
N LEU A 373 4.60 -6.80 -20.46
CA LEU A 373 5.12 -5.44 -20.47
C LEU A 373 4.13 -4.51 -19.78
N ALA A 374 4.56 -3.74 -18.80
CA ALA A 374 3.74 -2.76 -18.11
C ALA A 374 4.21 -1.32 -18.37
N GLY A 375 3.27 -0.38 -18.40
CA GLY A 375 3.58 1.04 -18.56
C GLY A 375 2.36 1.94 -18.72
N TYR A 376 2.63 3.20 -19.07
CA TYR A 376 1.58 4.19 -19.32
C TYR A 376 1.02 4.07 -20.76
N PRO A 377 -0.28 4.36 -20.99
CA PRO A 377 -0.91 4.10 -22.29
C PRO A 377 -0.31 4.87 -23.47
N GLU A 378 0.13 6.12 -23.29
CA GLU A 378 0.70 6.91 -24.39
C GLU A 378 2.11 6.46 -24.72
N GLU A 379 2.94 6.32 -23.70
CA GLU A 379 4.33 5.93 -23.77
C GLU A 379 4.49 4.51 -24.33
N MET A 380 3.61 3.57 -23.93
CA MET A 380 3.60 2.21 -24.49
C MET A 380 3.19 2.18 -25.96
N ARG A 381 2.24 3.04 -26.38
CA ARG A 381 1.86 3.12 -27.81
C ARG A 381 3.03 3.59 -28.66
N ASP A 382 3.78 4.58 -28.21
CA ASP A 382 4.95 5.08 -28.92
C ASP A 382 6.12 4.07 -28.89
N PHE A 383 6.32 3.40 -27.76
CA PHE A 383 7.32 2.35 -27.60
C PHE A 383 7.11 1.18 -28.57
N LEU A 384 5.87 0.73 -28.77
CA LEU A 384 5.54 -0.35 -29.69
C LEU A 384 5.64 0.08 -31.17
N LYS A 385 5.23 1.31 -31.50
CA LYS A 385 5.41 1.86 -32.86
C LYS A 385 6.89 1.92 -33.26
N ALA A 386 7.77 2.22 -32.30
CA ALA A 386 9.21 2.30 -32.53
C ALA A 386 9.90 0.94 -32.71
N ASN A 387 9.21 -0.19 -32.42
CA ASN A 387 9.79 -1.54 -32.47
C ASN A 387 8.85 -2.52 -33.17
N PRO A 388 8.97 -2.69 -34.50
CA PRO A 388 8.15 -3.64 -35.26
C PRO A 388 8.25 -5.09 -34.74
N GLY A 389 9.43 -5.50 -34.25
CA GLY A 389 9.66 -6.83 -33.67
C GLY A 389 8.81 -7.11 -32.43
N LEU A 390 8.74 -6.15 -31.49
CA LEU A 390 7.85 -6.24 -30.33
C LEU A 390 6.38 -6.20 -30.77
N ARG A 391 6.00 -5.27 -31.65
CA ARG A 391 4.61 -5.14 -32.11
C ARG A 391 4.07 -6.44 -32.72
N SER A 392 4.92 -7.23 -33.40
CA SER A 392 4.52 -8.53 -33.95
C SER A 392 4.33 -9.63 -32.91
N ARG A 393 4.97 -9.56 -31.73
CA ARG A 393 4.87 -10.58 -30.68
C ARG A 393 3.82 -10.29 -29.62
N PHE A 394 3.42 -9.01 -29.51
CA PHE A 394 2.37 -8.53 -28.62
C PHE A 394 1.16 -8.05 -29.43
N PRO A 395 0.27 -8.96 -29.87
CA PRO A 395 -0.91 -8.59 -30.65
C PRO A 395 -1.84 -7.66 -29.86
N GLU A 396 -2.54 -6.76 -30.55
CA GLU A 396 -3.45 -5.79 -29.91
C GLU A 396 -4.56 -6.46 -29.08
N SER A 397 -4.93 -7.72 -29.41
CA SER A 397 -5.84 -8.53 -28.61
C SER A 397 -5.36 -8.80 -27.18
N ASN A 398 -4.05 -8.74 -26.94
CA ASN A 398 -3.40 -8.98 -25.65
C ASN A 398 -2.98 -7.68 -24.94
N HIS A 399 -3.49 -6.53 -25.40
CA HIS A 399 -3.27 -5.23 -24.76
C HIS A 399 -4.41 -4.95 -23.80
N TYR A 400 -4.13 -4.83 -22.51
CA TYR A 400 -5.09 -4.59 -21.45
C TYR A 400 -4.90 -3.17 -20.91
N LEU A 401 -5.98 -2.38 -20.94
CA LEU A 401 -5.99 -1.04 -20.37
C LEU A 401 -6.71 -1.08 -19.01
N LEU A 402 -5.94 -0.97 -17.94
CA LEU A 402 -6.44 -0.89 -16.58
C LEU A 402 -6.79 0.57 -16.28
N ALA A 403 -8.08 0.87 -16.27
CA ALA A 403 -8.61 2.18 -15.94
C ALA A 403 -8.36 2.53 -14.46
N ASP A 404 -8.43 3.83 -14.16
CA ASP A 404 -8.44 4.30 -12.78
C ASP A 404 -9.68 3.82 -12.04
N TYR A 405 -9.53 3.52 -10.76
CA TYR A 405 -10.64 3.11 -9.92
C TYR A 405 -11.58 4.29 -9.64
N THR A 406 -12.88 3.99 -9.63
CA THR A 406 -13.92 4.88 -9.15
C THR A 406 -13.83 5.08 -7.63
N ASP A 407 -14.47 6.13 -7.11
CA ASP A 407 -14.45 6.43 -5.67
C ASP A 407 -15.04 5.28 -4.83
N GLN A 408 -16.06 4.60 -5.36
CA GLN A 408 -16.65 3.42 -4.72
C GLN A 408 -15.67 2.24 -4.69
N GLU A 409 -14.93 2.02 -5.77
CA GLU A 409 -13.90 0.98 -5.83
C GLU A 409 -12.70 1.31 -4.93
N LEU A 410 -12.26 2.58 -4.88
CA LEU A 410 -11.21 3.05 -3.99
C LEU A 410 -11.60 2.87 -2.52
N LEU A 411 -12.85 3.16 -2.16
CA LEU A 411 -13.38 2.87 -0.82
C LEU A 411 -13.38 1.38 -0.52
N ALA A 412 -13.83 0.55 -1.45
CA ALA A 412 -13.80 -0.90 -1.27
C ALA A 412 -12.36 -1.43 -1.09
N ILE A 413 -11.39 -0.86 -1.84
CA ILE A 413 -9.97 -1.17 -1.67
C ILE A 413 -9.51 -0.73 -0.26
N GLY A 414 -9.92 0.45 0.19
CA GLY A 414 -9.61 0.97 1.53
C GLY A 414 -10.14 0.05 2.63
N ARG A 415 -11.39 -0.40 2.51
CA ARG A 415 -12.00 -1.40 3.41
C ARG A 415 -11.20 -2.69 3.41
N SER A 416 -10.87 -3.23 2.23
CA SER A 416 -10.09 -4.46 2.12
C SER A 416 -8.70 -4.35 2.76
N ILE A 417 -8.02 -3.20 2.61
CA ILE A 417 -6.71 -2.96 3.23
C ILE A 417 -6.84 -2.82 4.74
N ALA A 418 -7.83 -2.09 5.24
CA ALA A 418 -8.09 -1.96 6.66
C ALA A 418 -8.36 -3.35 7.28
N THR A 419 -9.27 -4.13 6.70
CA THR A 419 -9.62 -5.47 7.19
C THR A 419 -8.43 -6.42 7.16
N ALA A 420 -7.57 -6.34 6.13
CA ALA A 420 -6.34 -7.13 6.08
C ALA A 420 -5.32 -6.78 7.18
N ASN A 421 -5.47 -5.61 7.83
CA ASN A 421 -4.69 -5.19 8.99
C ASN A 421 -5.51 -5.24 10.29
N ASP A 422 -6.62 -5.98 10.32
CA ASP A 422 -7.53 -6.07 11.48
C ASP A 422 -8.22 -4.76 11.89
N TYR A 423 -8.27 -3.78 10.98
CA TYR A 423 -8.99 -2.52 11.18
C TYR A 423 -10.30 -2.49 10.41
N VAL A 424 -11.25 -1.71 10.92
CA VAL A 424 -12.53 -1.45 10.26
C VAL A 424 -12.78 0.06 10.19
N LEU A 425 -13.12 0.54 9.00
CA LEU A 425 -13.38 1.96 8.75
C LEU A 425 -14.79 2.32 9.22
N THR A 426 -14.91 3.37 10.03
CA THR A 426 -16.21 3.98 10.31
C THR A 426 -16.74 4.78 9.11
N GLU A 427 -18.04 5.05 9.04
CA GLU A 427 -18.59 5.88 7.94
C GLU A 427 -17.93 7.25 7.83
N GLN A 428 -17.57 7.85 8.97
CA GLN A 428 -16.89 9.16 8.99
C GLN A 428 -15.44 9.04 8.50
N ALA A 429 -14.75 7.95 8.86
CA ALA A 429 -13.43 7.63 8.31
C ALA A 429 -13.46 7.40 6.79
N GLU A 430 -14.48 6.74 6.26
CA GLU A 430 -14.64 6.57 4.81
C GLU A 430 -14.78 7.90 4.08
N ARG A 431 -15.58 8.83 4.63
CA ARG A 431 -15.71 10.19 4.09
C ARG A 431 -14.38 10.95 4.15
N ALA A 432 -13.64 10.81 5.25
CA ALA A 432 -12.33 11.42 5.42
C ALA A 432 -11.27 10.84 4.45
N LEU A 433 -11.27 9.53 4.24
CA LEU A 433 -10.46 8.83 3.25
C LEU A 433 -10.74 9.36 1.83
N LEU A 434 -12.01 9.48 1.43
CA LEU A 434 -12.38 10.06 0.14
C LEU A 434 -11.90 11.52 0.00
N GLY A 435 -12.10 12.34 1.03
CA GLY A 435 -11.63 13.72 1.03
C GLY A 435 -10.11 13.84 0.89
N ARG A 436 -9.35 12.89 1.44
CA ARG A 436 -7.89 12.84 1.27
C ARG A 436 -7.48 12.34 -0.11
N LEU A 437 -8.16 11.33 -0.66
CA LEU A 437 -7.96 10.84 -2.02
C LEU A 437 -8.23 11.95 -3.05
N GLU A 438 -9.26 12.76 -2.86
CA GLU A 438 -9.57 13.90 -3.73
C GLU A 438 -8.44 14.94 -3.74
N ARG A 439 -7.84 15.23 -2.59
CA ARG A 439 -6.66 16.12 -2.49
C ARG A 439 -5.41 15.52 -3.13
N GLU A 440 -5.26 14.19 -3.09
CA GLU A 440 -4.15 13.49 -3.74
C GLU A 440 -4.33 13.32 -5.26
N ARG A 441 -5.57 13.38 -5.76
CA ARG A 441 -5.91 13.41 -7.20
C ARG A 441 -5.57 14.76 -7.81
N VAL A 442 -4.28 14.97 -8.00
CA VAL A 442 -3.73 16.22 -8.51
C VAL A 442 -3.62 16.20 -10.04
N ASP A 443 -3.29 15.06 -10.63
CA ASP A 443 -3.07 14.91 -12.07
C ASP A 443 -3.65 13.60 -12.64
N ALA A 444 -3.38 13.35 -13.93
CA ALA A 444 -3.80 12.15 -14.64
C ALA A 444 -2.99 10.90 -14.25
N SER A 445 -1.97 11.00 -13.40
CA SER A 445 -1.10 9.91 -12.93
C SER A 445 -1.39 9.53 -11.48
N PHE A 446 -2.67 9.52 -11.10
CA PHE A 446 -3.11 9.19 -9.76
C PHE A 446 -2.69 7.77 -9.32
N GLY A 447 -2.21 7.66 -8.07
CA GLY A 447 -1.67 6.42 -7.50
C GLY A 447 -2.70 5.33 -7.17
N ASN A 448 -4.01 5.56 -7.39
CA ASN A 448 -5.08 4.57 -7.26
C ASN A 448 -4.99 3.75 -5.96
N GLY A 449 -4.99 2.41 -6.04
CA GLY A 449 -4.92 1.53 -4.86
C GLY A 449 -3.64 1.71 -4.04
N ARG A 450 -2.55 2.22 -4.63
CA ARG A 450 -1.33 2.56 -3.89
C ARG A 450 -1.53 3.80 -3.02
N ALA A 451 -2.24 4.81 -3.52
CA ALA A 451 -2.61 6.00 -2.74
C ALA A 451 -3.52 5.61 -1.58
N VAL A 452 -4.57 4.81 -1.83
CA VAL A 452 -5.47 4.29 -0.79
C VAL A 452 -4.69 3.54 0.29
N ARG A 453 -3.79 2.64 -0.11
CA ARG A 453 -2.93 1.90 0.82
C ARG A 453 -2.12 2.84 1.71
N ASN A 454 -1.45 3.82 1.13
CA ASN A 454 -0.62 4.75 1.88
C ASN A 454 -1.44 5.56 2.89
N ILE A 455 -2.62 6.04 2.48
CA ILE A 455 -3.51 6.81 3.35
C ILE A 455 -4.03 5.97 4.52
N VAL A 456 -4.47 4.73 4.26
CA VAL A 456 -4.96 3.83 5.32
C VAL A 456 -3.84 3.43 6.29
N LEU A 457 -2.64 3.12 5.79
CA LEU A 457 -1.50 2.81 6.65
C LEU A 457 -1.05 4.02 7.48
N ASP A 458 -1.11 5.23 6.93
CA ASP A 458 -0.85 6.46 7.69
C ASP A 458 -1.89 6.67 8.80
N ALA A 459 -3.16 6.40 8.53
CA ALA A 459 -4.22 6.46 9.55
C ALA A 459 -4.00 5.44 10.68
N ILE A 460 -3.63 4.19 10.33
CA ILE A 460 -3.26 3.15 11.30
C ILE A 460 -2.08 3.59 12.16
N PHE A 461 -1.05 4.16 11.53
CA PHE A 461 0.13 4.65 12.24
C PHE A 461 -0.22 5.79 13.21
N LYS A 462 -1.01 6.78 12.77
CA LYS A 462 -1.47 7.89 13.62
C LYS A 462 -2.28 7.40 14.80
N LYS A 463 -3.18 6.46 14.58
CA LYS A 463 -3.97 5.85 15.65
C LYS A 463 -3.09 5.14 16.67
N GLY A 464 -2.12 4.35 16.20
CA GLY A 464 -1.15 3.69 17.07
C GLY A 464 -0.28 4.68 17.88
N ALA A 465 -0.01 5.86 17.31
CA ALA A 465 0.74 6.92 17.99
C ALA A 465 -0.10 7.73 19.00
N SER A 466 -1.42 7.79 18.83
CA SER A 466 -2.32 8.56 19.70
C SER A 466 -2.86 7.75 20.89
N LEU A 467 -2.89 6.42 20.79
CA LEU A 467 -3.40 5.54 21.85
C LEU A 467 -2.37 5.30 22.97
N GLY A 468 -2.78 5.52 24.22
CA GLY A 468 -2.01 5.20 25.43
C GLY A 468 -2.28 3.79 25.98
N GLU A 469 -1.63 3.42 27.09
CA GLU A 469 -1.71 2.08 27.72
C GLU A 469 -3.11 1.65 28.18
N SER A 470 -4.09 2.56 28.22
CA SER A 470 -5.46 2.31 28.70
C SER A 470 -6.51 2.16 27.58
N ALA A 471 -6.09 1.95 26.34
CA ALA A 471 -6.98 1.78 25.19
C ALA A 471 -7.83 0.50 25.27
N SER A 472 -9.10 0.58 24.86
CA SER A 472 -10.02 -0.55 24.79
C SER A 472 -9.78 -1.41 23.54
N HIS A 473 -10.29 -2.64 23.51
CA HIS A 473 -10.17 -3.52 22.33
C HIS A 473 -10.74 -2.91 21.04
N GLU A 474 -11.76 -2.05 21.14
CA GLU A 474 -12.38 -1.37 20.00
C GLU A 474 -11.51 -0.22 19.48
N ASP A 475 -10.78 0.45 20.36
CA ASP A 475 -9.80 1.46 19.98
C ASP A 475 -8.66 0.86 19.15
N PHE A 476 -8.38 -0.44 19.29
CA PHE A 476 -7.40 -1.12 18.45
C PHE A 476 -7.95 -1.56 17.09
N ALA A 477 -9.27 -1.57 16.89
CA ALA A 477 -9.91 -2.12 15.70
C ALA A 477 -10.62 -1.07 14.81
N LEU A 478 -11.11 0.04 15.37
CA LEU A 478 -11.89 1.02 14.60
C LEU A 478 -11.01 2.18 14.11
N LEU A 479 -11.00 2.47 12.81
CA LEU A 479 -10.43 3.73 12.30
C LEU A 479 -11.52 4.80 12.24
N GLU A 480 -11.25 5.95 12.87
CA GLU A 480 -12.16 7.09 12.96
C GLU A 480 -11.74 8.23 12.04
N GLN A 481 -12.58 9.26 11.90
CA GLN A 481 -12.29 10.40 11.02
C GLN A 481 -10.95 11.07 11.36
N GLU A 482 -10.69 11.26 12.65
CA GLU A 482 -9.49 11.94 13.17
C GLU A 482 -8.19 11.25 12.72
N ASP A 483 -8.21 9.93 12.57
CA ASP A 483 -7.07 9.14 12.10
C ASP A 483 -6.66 9.51 10.65
N PHE A 484 -7.62 9.98 9.84
CA PHE A 484 -7.38 10.38 8.45
C PHE A 484 -7.08 11.87 8.28
N GLU A 485 -7.32 12.67 9.32
CA GLU A 485 -7.07 14.10 9.29
C GLU A 485 -5.55 14.36 9.26
N MET A 486 -5.14 15.36 8.48
CA MET A 486 -3.77 15.85 8.56
C MET A 486 -3.71 16.74 9.79
N VAL A 487 -2.82 16.42 10.73
CA VAL A 487 -2.49 17.32 11.83
C VAL A 487 -2.02 18.62 11.19
N GLN A 488 -2.88 19.64 11.20
CA GLN A 488 -2.41 21.00 11.06
C GLN A 488 -1.82 21.30 12.43
N GLU A 489 -0.48 21.31 12.51
CA GLU A 489 0.14 22.04 13.62
C GLU A 489 -0.49 23.44 13.63
N PRO A 490 -0.79 24.01 14.81
CA PRO A 490 -1.28 25.38 14.91
C PRO A 490 -0.15 26.32 14.52
N ASP A 491 0.15 26.34 13.24
CA ASP A 491 1.04 27.28 12.60
C ASP A 491 0.26 28.58 12.47
N ALA A 492 0.95 29.71 12.64
CA ALA A 492 0.36 31.02 12.45
C ALA A 492 -0.42 31.05 11.13
N THR A 493 -1.62 31.64 11.13
CA THR A 493 -2.45 31.79 9.93
C THR A 493 -1.63 32.45 8.82
N VAL A 494 -1.94 32.17 7.55
CA VAL A 494 -1.21 32.75 6.42
C VAL A 494 -1.21 34.28 6.50
N GLU A 495 -2.29 34.86 6.99
CA GLU A 495 -2.44 36.28 7.29
C GLU A 495 -1.45 36.77 8.36
N GLU A 496 -1.29 36.04 9.46
CA GLU A 496 -0.29 36.33 10.50
C GLU A 496 1.15 36.16 9.98
N ARG A 497 1.39 35.16 9.12
CA ARG A 497 2.70 34.92 8.50
C ARG A 497 3.05 36.02 7.48
N ILE A 498 2.07 36.53 6.72
CA ILE A 498 2.25 37.71 5.85
C ILE A 498 2.48 38.97 6.69
N ALA A 499 1.74 39.15 7.79
CA ALA A 499 1.89 40.30 8.67
C ALA A 499 3.28 40.35 9.32
N SER A 500 3.81 39.20 9.75
CA SER A 500 5.12 39.08 10.41
C SER A 500 6.33 39.26 9.48
N LEU A 501 6.16 39.26 8.15
CA LEU A 501 7.26 39.59 7.24
C LEU A 501 7.73 41.03 7.49
N VAL A 502 9.03 41.23 7.72
CA VAL A 502 9.59 42.57 7.85
C VAL A 502 9.67 43.24 6.47
N GLY A 503 9.20 44.48 6.36
CA GLY A 503 9.20 45.24 5.12
C GLY A 503 8.20 44.73 4.06
N LEU A 504 8.58 44.87 2.79
CA LEU A 504 7.86 44.35 1.61
C LEU A 504 6.38 44.79 1.51
N SER A 505 6.06 46.04 1.88
CA SER A 505 4.70 46.59 1.87
C SER A 505 3.98 46.40 0.53
N ASP A 506 4.66 46.71 -0.56
CA ASP A 506 4.09 46.65 -1.91
C ASP A 506 3.74 45.21 -2.29
N LEU A 507 4.58 44.25 -1.87
CA LEU A 507 4.34 42.83 -2.09
C LEU A 507 3.15 42.33 -1.27
N LYS A 508 3.03 42.76 -0.01
CA LYS A 508 1.89 42.41 0.86
C LYS A 508 0.57 42.89 0.26
N ASP A 509 0.55 44.11 -0.30
CA ASP A 509 -0.63 44.65 -0.96
C ASP A 509 -0.96 43.89 -2.25
N GLU A 510 0.05 43.50 -3.03
CA GLU A 510 -0.16 42.69 -4.22
C GLU A 510 -0.68 41.27 -3.90
N LEU A 511 -0.18 40.62 -2.84
CA LEU A 511 -0.71 39.34 -2.35
C LEU A 511 -2.18 39.45 -1.93
N LYS A 512 -2.55 40.51 -1.20
CA LYS A 512 -3.96 40.77 -0.83
C LYS A 512 -4.85 40.98 -2.04
N GLN A 513 -4.36 41.65 -3.08
CA GLN A 513 -5.12 41.82 -4.33
C GLN A 513 -5.33 40.47 -5.04
N ILE A 514 -4.33 39.60 -5.05
CA ILE A 514 -4.43 38.25 -5.62
C ILE A 514 -5.45 37.42 -4.85
N GLU A 515 -5.36 37.44 -3.51
CA GLU A 515 -6.29 36.74 -2.63
C GLU A 515 -7.74 37.19 -2.85
N ALA A 516 -7.98 38.50 -2.89
CA ALA A 516 -9.30 39.08 -3.15
C ALA A 516 -9.84 38.68 -4.54
N LEU A 517 -8.98 38.72 -5.56
CA LEU A 517 -9.33 38.29 -6.91
C LEU A 517 -9.74 36.82 -6.95
N LEU A 518 -8.93 35.93 -6.37
CA LEU A 518 -9.19 34.49 -6.39
C LEU A 518 -10.42 34.12 -5.56
N SER A 519 -10.58 34.73 -4.39
CA SER A 519 -11.78 34.56 -3.55
C SER A 519 -13.05 34.95 -4.29
N MET A 520 -13.03 36.05 -5.04
CA MET A 520 -14.18 36.47 -5.85
C MET A 520 -14.42 35.53 -7.04
N GLN A 521 -13.37 35.05 -7.73
CA GLN A 521 -13.53 34.09 -8.82
C GLN A 521 -14.09 32.75 -8.32
N LYS A 522 -13.65 32.28 -7.15
CA LYS A 522 -14.19 31.07 -6.51
C LYS A 522 -15.69 31.20 -6.25
N ARG A 523 -16.12 32.29 -5.61
CA ARG A 523 -17.55 32.57 -5.36
C ARG A 523 -18.36 32.66 -6.66
N ARG A 524 -17.80 33.27 -7.72
CA ARG A 524 -18.45 33.33 -9.04
C ARG A 524 -18.62 31.95 -9.66
N ARG A 525 -17.60 31.08 -9.56
CA ARG A 525 -17.64 29.70 -10.05
C ARG A 525 -18.71 28.88 -9.33
N GLU A 526 -18.75 28.96 -8.00
CA GLU A 526 -19.75 28.29 -7.16
C GLU A 526 -21.18 28.77 -7.47
N ALA A 527 -21.35 30.05 -7.80
CA ALA A 527 -22.61 30.62 -8.25
C ALA A 527 -22.93 30.38 -9.75
N GLY A 528 -22.15 29.56 -10.46
CA GLY A 528 -22.40 29.17 -11.84
C GLY A 528 -22.07 30.22 -12.91
N TYR A 529 -21.40 31.32 -12.55
CA TYR A 529 -20.98 32.35 -13.49
C TYR A 529 -19.67 31.99 -14.21
N LYS A 530 -19.50 32.49 -15.43
CA LYS A 530 -18.20 32.43 -16.13
C LYS A 530 -17.14 33.21 -15.34
N VAL A 531 -16.03 32.55 -15.07
CA VAL A 531 -14.84 33.10 -14.41
C VAL A 531 -13.79 33.50 -15.43
N LEU A 532 -12.99 34.51 -15.09
CA LEU A 532 -11.85 34.91 -15.91
C LEU A 532 -10.65 33.98 -15.62
N PRO A 533 -9.89 33.54 -16.64
CA PRO A 533 -8.60 32.90 -16.41
C PRO A 533 -7.68 33.85 -15.65
N VAL A 534 -7.13 33.40 -14.52
CA VAL A 534 -6.20 34.21 -13.71
C VAL A 534 -4.80 33.72 -14.00
N GLU A 535 -3.96 34.59 -14.59
CA GLU A 535 -2.56 34.28 -14.81
C GLU A 535 -1.78 34.54 -13.51
N LEU A 536 -1.21 33.47 -12.95
CA LEU A 536 -0.52 33.47 -11.65
C LEU A 536 0.96 33.09 -11.74
N HIS A 537 1.48 32.73 -12.92
CA HIS A 537 2.92 32.57 -13.08
C HIS A 537 3.62 33.92 -12.85
N ALA A 538 4.69 33.89 -12.06
CA ALA A 538 5.31 35.11 -11.55
C ALA A 538 6.83 35.09 -11.65
N VAL A 539 7.43 36.28 -11.72
CA VAL A 539 8.87 36.48 -11.66
C VAL A 539 9.22 37.16 -10.34
N PHE A 540 10.15 36.58 -9.60
CA PHE A 540 10.64 37.11 -8.32
C PHE A 540 12.05 37.69 -8.55
N SER A 541 12.14 39.01 -8.62
CA SER A 541 13.38 39.73 -8.95
C SER A 541 13.97 40.39 -7.71
N GLY A 542 15.24 40.11 -7.39
CA GLY A 542 15.94 40.79 -6.31
C GLY A 542 17.25 40.11 -5.90
N ASN A 543 18.00 40.72 -4.99
CA ASN A 543 19.29 40.19 -4.55
C ASN A 543 19.15 38.91 -3.71
N SER A 544 20.23 38.13 -3.58
CA SER A 544 20.22 36.92 -2.74
C SER A 544 19.96 37.28 -1.28
N GLY A 545 19.13 36.49 -0.58
CA GLY A 545 18.81 36.73 0.82
C GLY A 545 17.75 37.81 1.09
N THR A 546 16.96 38.22 0.10
CA THR A 546 15.81 39.14 0.26
C THR A 546 14.48 38.44 0.54
N GLY A 547 14.49 37.15 0.88
CA GLY A 547 13.28 36.40 1.27
C GLY A 547 12.45 35.80 0.12
N LYS A 548 12.95 35.76 -1.11
CA LYS A 548 12.24 35.21 -2.29
C LYS A 548 11.62 33.83 -2.06
N THR A 549 12.39 32.87 -1.53
CA THR A 549 11.92 31.51 -1.27
C THR A 549 10.86 31.47 -0.16
N THR A 550 11.05 32.26 0.89
CA THR A 550 10.08 32.40 2.00
C THR A 550 8.74 32.94 1.50
N VAL A 551 8.77 33.97 0.67
CA VAL A 551 7.56 34.54 0.06
C VAL A 551 6.94 33.58 -0.97
N ALA A 552 7.73 32.78 -1.68
CA ALA A 552 7.20 31.78 -2.60
C ALA A 552 6.40 30.69 -1.87
N GLN A 553 6.83 30.30 -0.65
CA GLN A 553 6.04 29.40 0.19
C GLN A 553 4.72 30.05 0.60
N LEU A 554 4.74 31.30 1.06
CA LEU A 554 3.52 32.04 1.41
C LEU A 554 2.60 32.22 0.21
N TYR A 555 3.16 32.45 -0.98
CA TYR A 555 2.41 32.52 -2.22
C TYR A 555 1.69 31.19 -2.50
N ALA A 556 2.38 30.05 -2.33
CA ALA A 556 1.78 28.73 -2.47
C ALA A 556 0.64 28.50 -1.46
N ASP A 557 0.83 28.95 -0.21
CA ASP A 557 -0.15 28.83 0.87
C ASP A 557 -1.42 29.67 0.60
N VAL A 558 -1.27 30.93 0.16
CA VAL A 558 -2.40 31.80 -0.24
C VAL A 558 -3.21 31.19 -1.38
N LEU A 559 -2.51 30.68 -2.41
CA LEU A 559 -3.16 30.07 -3.56
C LEU A 559 -3.94 28.79 -3.18
N ARG A 560 -3.45 28.04 -2.20
CA ARG A 560 -4.13 26.87 -1.63
C ARG A 560 -5.37 27.26 -0.83
N GLN A 561 -5.25 28.23 0.07
CA GLN A 561 -6.39 28.72 0.87
C GLN A 561 -7.52 29.23 -0.02
N CYS A 562 -7.17 29.93 -1.10
CA CYS A 562 -8.14 30.42 -2.09
C CYS A 562 -8.74 29.30 -2.96
N GLY A 563 -8.29 28.04 -2.83
CA GLY A 563 -8.75 26.91 -3.62
C GLY A 563 -8.32 26.94 -5.08
N TYR A 564 -7.25 27.69 -5.41
CA TYR A 564 -6.64 27.65 -6.74
C TYR A 564 -5.72 26.43 -6.87
N LEU A 565 -4.90 26.16 -5.83
CA LEU A 565 -4.01 25.00 -5.76
C LEU A 565 -4.58 23.92 -4.83
N LYS A 566 -4.48 22.65 -5.24
CA LYS A 566 -4.98 21.51 -4.45
C LYS A 566 -4.13 21.22 -3.20
N ARG A 567 -2.80 21.29 -3.30
CA ARG A 567 -1.85 20.95 -2.23
C ARG A 567 -1.15 22.17 -1.63
N GLY A 568 -0.78 23.15 -2.45
CA GLY A 568 -0.08 24.37 -2.01
C GLY A 568 1.35 24.16 -1.56
N HIS A 569 2.00 23.04 -1.90
CA HIS A 569 3.40 22.83 -1.57
C HIS A 569 4.32 23.60 -2.52
N LEU A 570 5.51 23.93 -2.04
CA LEU A 570 6.56 24.57 -2.84
C LEU A 570 7.61 23.53 -3.25
N LYS A 571 7.85 23.37 -4.55
CA LYS A 571 8.96 22.58 -5.08
C LYS A 571 10.05 23.54 -5.57
N VAL A 572 11.15 23.62 -4.84
CA VAL A 572 12.32 24.42 -5.22
C VAL A 572 13.23 23.60 -6.12
N VAL A 573 13.61 24.17 -7.27
CA VAL A 573 14.51 23.55 -8.24
C VAL A 573 15.51 24.59 -8.76
N SER A 574 16.66 24.10 -9.21
CA SER A 574 17.71 24.88 -9.86
C SER A 574 17.97 24.37 -11.28
N ARG A 575 18.90 25.01 -12.00
CA ARG A 575 19.37 24.49 -13.30
C ARG A 575 19.83 23.03 -13.22
N ALA A 576 20.47 22.61 -12.14
CA ALA A 576 20.98 21.24 -11.99
C ALA A 576 19.87 20.19 -11.92
N ASP A 577 18.70 20.58 -11.43
CA ASP A 577 17.54 19.70 -11.26
C ASP A 577 16.76 19.55 -12.56
N LEU A 578 16.76 20.60 -13.40
CA LEU A 578 16.03 20.63 -14.66
C LEU A 578 16.86 20.15 -15.85
N VAL A 579 18.17 20.40 -15.85
CA VAL A 579 19.05 20.16 -16.99
C VAL A 579 19.97 18.96 -16.72
N SER A 580 20.15 18.09 -17.72
CA SER A 580 21.15 17.03 -17.73
C SER A 580 22.22 17.31 -18.78
N GLY A 581 23.45 16.84 -18.55
CA GLY A 581 24.54 16.90 -19.54
C GLY A 581 24.37 15.93 -20.71
N TYR A 582 23.37 15.05 -20.65
CA TYR A 582 23.08 14.04 -21.66
C TYR A 582 21.83 14.41 -22.47
N VAL A 583 21.95 14.31 -23.80
CA VAL A 583 20.91 14.68 -24.78
C VAL A 583 19.60 13.90 -24.53
N GLY A 584 18.48 14.63 -24.44
CA GLY A 584 17.13 14.06 -24.27
C GLY A 584 16.75 13.64 -22.84
N GLN A 585 17.63 13.85 -21.85
CA GLN A 585 17.27 13.67 -20.44
C GLN A 585 16.68 14.94 -19.82
N THR A 586 17.01 16.11 -20.36
CA THR A 586 16.58 17.42 -19.83
C THR A 586 15.06 17.59 -19.88
N ALA A 587 14.40 17.24 -20.99
CA ALA A 587 12.95 17.29 -21.08
C ALA A 587 12.25 16.38 -20.05
N GLN A 588 12.79 15.16 -19.81
CA GLN A 588 12.22 14.26 -18.80
C GLN A 588 12.41 14.82 -17.39
N LYS A 589 13.63 15.25 -17.05
CA LYS A 589 13.95 15.82 -15.74
C LYS A 589 13.07 17.03 -15.43
N THR A 590 12.83 17.87 -16.44
CA THR A 590 11.91 19.02 -16.35
C THR A 590 10.48 18.56 -16.12
N ARG A 591 9.99 17.55 -16.85
CA ARG A 591 8.66 16.97 -16.65
C ARG A 591 8.48 16.32 -15.28
N ASP A 592 9.50 15.63 -14.78
CA ASP A 592 9.47 15.01 -13.46
C ASP A 592 9.42 16.09 -12.36
N ALA A 593 10.24 17.14 -12.48
CA ALA A 593 10.21 18.28 -11.57
C ALA A 593 8.86 19.03 -11.59
N ILE A 594 8.24 19.14 -12.76
CA ILE A 594 6.90 19.73 -12.90
C ILE A 594 5.85 18.81 -12.27
N ARG A 595 5.91 17.50 -12.52
CA ARG A 595 5.00 16.50 -11.93
C ARG A 595 5.05 16.54 -10.40
N ASP A 596 6.24 16.63 -9.83
CA ASP A 596 6.44 16.83 -8.39
C ASP A 596 5.79 18.12 -7.87
N ALA A 597 5.69 19.16 -8.70
CA ALA A 597 5.14 20.46 -8.36
C ALA A 597 3.65 20.63 -8.67
N LEU A 598 3.02 19.68 -9.36
CA LEU A 598 1.58 19.74 -9.66
C LEU A 598 0.77 19.83 -8.37
N GLY A 599 -0.27 20.66 -8.35
CA GLY A 599 -1.03 20.99 -7.15
C GLY A 599 -0.35 22.02 -6.24
N GLY A 600 0.82 22.50 -6.61
CA GLY A 600 1.67 23.41 -5.85
C GLY A 600 2.32 24.50 -6.72
N VAL A 601 3.41 25.04 -6.21
CA VAL A 601 4.25 26.05 -6.89
C VAL A 601 5.60 25.44 -7.24
N LEU A 602 5.98 25.46 -8.53
CA LEU A 602 7.34 25.18 -8.98
C LEU A 602 8.18 26.46 -8.91
N PHE A 603 9.11 26.52 -7.98
CA PHE A 603 10.01 27.65 -7.81
C PHE A 603 11.38 27.34 -8.41
N ILE A 604 11.73 28.05 -9.48
CA ILE A 604 13.01 27.90 -10.19
C ILE A 604 13.95 28.99 -9.71
N ASP A 605 14.90 28.64 -8.84
CA ASP A 605 15.92 29.57 -8.37
C ASP A 605 17.01 29.78 -9.43
N GLU A 606 17.52 31.01 -9.49
CA GLU A 606 18.45 31.48 -10.51
C GLU A 606 18.06 31.08 -11.95
N ALA A 607 16.79 31.25 -12.30
CA ALA A 607 16.22 30.78 -13.57
C ALA A 607 16.95 31.31 -14.81
N TYR A 608 17.58 32.49 -14.71
CA TYR A 608 18.41 33.07 -15.76
C TYR A 608 19.57 32.16 -16.18
N ALA A 609 20.04 31.27 -15.30
CA ALA A 609 21.06 30.27 -15.59
C ALA A 609 20.63 29.32 -16.71
N LEU A 610 19.32 29.13 -16.95
CA LEU A 610 18.81 28.31 -18.07
C LEU A 610 19.16 28.91 -19.44
N ASN A 611 19.31 30.24 -19.53
CA ASN A 611 19.62 30.96 -20.78
C ASN A 611 21.13 31.05 -21.09
N GLY A 612 22.02 30.72 -20.13
CA GLY A 612 23.41 31.19 -20.09
C GLY A 612 24.51 30.23 -20.56
N GLY A 613 24.24 29.22 -21.38
CA GLY A 613 25.26 28.27 -21.85
C GLY A 613 25.28 28.09 -23.37
N ALA A 614 26.45 27.78 -23.94
CA ALA A 614 26.62 27.46 -25.36
C ALA A 614 25.92 26.16 -25.83
N ASN A 615 25.17 25.48 -24.94
CA ASN A 615 24.55 24.18 -25.18
C ASN A 615 23.01 24.27 -25.19
N ASP A 616 22.38 23.58 -26.14
CA ASP A 616 20.93 23.60 -26.40
C ASP A 616 20.04 23.04 -25.27
N PHE A 617 20.62 22.36 -24.27
CA PHE A 617 19.87 21.75 -23.17
C PHE A 617 19.07 22.75 -22.32
N GLY A 618 19.57 23.98 -22.14
CA GLY A 618 18.86 25.00 -21.38
C GLY A 618 17.59 25.49 -22.10
N LYS A 619 17.65 25.59 -23.44
CA LYS A 619 16.48 25.93 -24.27
C LYS A 619 15.46 24.80 -24.26
N GLU A 620 15.91 23.55 -24.36
CA GLU A 620 15.04 22.36 -24.26
C GLU A 620 14.24 22.34 -22.94
N ALA A 621 14.86 22.70 -21.81
CA ALA A 621 14.17 22.83 -20.54
C ALA A 621 13.10 23.94 -20.55
N ILE A 622 13.42 25.10 -21.14
CA ILE A 622 12.49 26.23 -21.26
C ILE A 622 11.29 25.86 -22.14
N ASP A 623 11.53 25.24 -23.29
CA ASP A 623 10.46 24.85 -24.22
C ASP A 623 9.55 23.79 -23.60
N THR A 624 10.13 22.82 -22.90
CA THR A 624 9.38 21.82 -22.11
C THR A 624 8.56 22.49 -21.01
N LEU A 625 9.14 23.44 -20.28
CA LEU A 625 8.43 24.18 -19.22
C LEU A 625 7.22 24.95 -19.80
N VAL A 626 7.39 25.62 -20.94
CA VAL A 626 6.29 26.36 -21.60
C VAL A 626 5.16 25.44 -22.07
N ASP A 627 5.50 24.26 -22.62
CA ASP A 627 4.51 23.25 -23.04
C ASP A 627 3.70 22.74 -21.83
N GLU A 628 4.38 22.33 -20.77
CA GLU A 628 3.76 21.80 -19.56
C GLU A 628 2.94 22.85 -18.78
N MET A 629 3.37 24.11 -18.75
CA MET A 629 2.56 25.23 -18.23
C MET A 629 1.23 25.39 -18.98
N THR A 630 1.17 24.99 -20.26
CA THR A 630 -0.07 25.02 -21.04
C THR A 630 -0.99 23.87 -20.66
N LYS A 631 -0.42 22.66 -20.53
CA LYS A 631 -1.18 21.45 -20.19
C LYS A 631 -1.76 21.50 -18.77
N HIS A 632 -1.05 22.14 -17.84
CA HIS A 632 -1.38 22.13 -16.41
C HIS A 632 -1.80 23.50 -15.84
N GLN A 633 -2.33 24.41 -16.66
CA GLN A 633 -2.60 25.81 -16.24
C GLN A 633 -3.47 25.93 -14.97
N ASP A 634 -4.41 25.02 -14.77
CA ASP A 634 -5.40 25.09 -13.70
C ASP A 634 -4.90 24.48 -12.37
N ASN A 635 -3.67 23.94 -12.35
CA ASN A 635 -3.16 23.21 -11.19
C ASN A 635 -1.63 23.29 -11.02
N LEU A 636 -0.97 24.21 -11.72
CA LEU A 636 0.47 24.46 -11.61
C LEU A 636 0.72 25.97 -11.65
N VAL A 637 1.45 26.46 -10.65
CA VAL A 637 2.02 27.81 -10.71
C VAL A 637 3.53 27.71 -10.77
N VAL A 638 4.14 28.53 -11.61
CA VAL A 638 5.60 28.55 -11.82
C VAL A 638 6.09 29.91 -11.41
N VAL A 639 7.11 29.94 -10.57
CA VAL A 639 7.78 31.15 -10.11
C VAL A 639 9.23 31.10 -10.55
N LEU A 640 9.67 32.07 -11.34
CA LEU A 640 11.07 32.20 -11.74
C LEU A 640 11.76 33.23 -10.86
N ALA A 641 12.84 32.86 -10.18
CA ALA A 641 13.60 33.75 -9.32
C ALA A 641 14.98 34.09 -9.88
N GLY A 642 15.44 35.33 -9.67
CA GLY A 642 16.77 35.76 -10.09
C GLY A 642 17.02 37.25 -9.93
N TYR A 643 18.13 37.72 -10.49
CA TYR A 643 18.45 39.15 -10.54
C TYR A 643 17.65 39.83 -11.65
N GLU A 644 17.16 41.04 -11.38
CA GLU A 644 16.21 41.76 -12.23
C GLU A 644 16.64 41.89 -13.69
N GLN A 645 17.87 42.36 -13.94
CA GLN A 645 18.39 42.53 -15.31
C GLN A 645 18.49 41.21 -16.08
N GLN A 646 18.86 40.13 -15.38
CA GLN A 646 19.04 38.81 -15.99
C GLN A 646 17.71 38.12 -16.24
N MET A 647 16.72 38.31 -15.35
CA MET A 647 15.35 37.85 -15.53
C MET A 647 14.67 38.53 -16.72
N ASN A 648 14.87 39.84 -16.87
CA ASN A 648 14.38 40.57 -18.04
C ASN A 648 14.99 40.03 -19.35
N ALA A 649 16.27 39.66 -19.34
CA ALA A 649 16.93 39.03 -20.48
C ALA A 649 16.41 37.61 -20.79
N LEU A 650 16.11 36.81 -19.75
CA LEU A 650 15.49 35.48 -19.91
C LEU A 650 14.08 35.57 -20.50
N LEU A 651 13.24 36.48 -20.01
CA LEU A 651 11.89 36.67 -20.57
C LEU A 651 11.94 37.14 -22.02
N ALA A 652 12.92 37.99 -22.36
CA ALA A 652 13.11 38.46 -23.73
C ALA A 652 13.61 37.37 -24.69
N SER A 653 14.25 36.30 -24.20
CA SER A 653 14.82 35.24 -25.05
C SER A 653 13.79 34.24 -25.56
N ASN A 654 12.65 34.09 -24.88
CA ASN A 654 11.58 33.17 -25.29
C ASN A 654 10.20 33.87 -25.24
N PRO A 655 9.51 34.06 -26.39
CA PRO A 655 8.17 34.65 -26.42
C PRO A 655 7.13 33.91 -25.57
N GLY A 656 7.26 32.59 -25.43
CA GLY A 656 6.41 31.76 -24.59
C GLY A 656 6.49 32.14 -23.12
N LEU A 657 7.70 32.36 -22.59
CA LEU A 657 7.89 32.88 -21.22
C LEU A 657 7.31 34.29 -21.08
N LYS A 658 7.62 35.22 -21.99
CA LYS A 658 7.10 36.59 -21.94
C LYS A 658 5.56 36.66 -21.92
N SER A 659 4.90 35.72 -22.62
CA SER A 659 3.44 35.68 -22.68
C SER A 659 2.78 35.17 -21.39
N ARG A 660 3.43 34.26 -20.66
CA ARG A 660 2.86 33.56 -19.49
C ARG A 660 3.22 34.20 -18.17
N PHE A 661 4.38 34.86 -18.09
CA PHE A 661 4.89 35.53 -16.89
C PHE A 661 4.57 37.03 -16.93
N LYS A 662 3.31 37.39 -16.66
CA LYS A 662 2.88 38.79 -16.63
C LYS A 662 3.02 39.47 -15.27
N ARG A 663 3.22 38.69 -14.19
CA ARG A 663 3.41 39.19 -12.84
C ARG A 663 4.89 39.23 -12.47
N SER A 664 5.33 40.31 -11.85
CA SER A 664 6.70 40.47 -11.40
C SER A 664 6.71 41.10 -10.01
N PHE A 665 7.24 40.37 -9.04
CA PHE A 665 7.46 40.84 -7.67
C PHE A 665 8.91 41.30 -7.52
N HIS A 666 9.09 42.55 -7.11
CA HIS A 666 10.40 43.12 -6.83
C HIS A 666 10.73 43.01 -5.34
N PHE A 667 11.91 42.48 -5.02
CA PHE A 667 12.42 42.29 -3.68
C PHE A 667 13.60 43.24 -3.45
N PRO A 668 13.35 44.44 -2.90
CA PRO A 668 14.40 45.40 -2.60
C PRO A 668 15.34 44.87 -1.50
N ASN A 669 16.52 45.50 -1.38
CA ASN A 669 17.36 45.27 -0.21
C ASN A 669 16.66 45.82 1.03
N TYR A 670 16.86 45.16 2.18
CA TYR A 670 16.30 45.61 3.44
C TYR A 670 16.94 46.92 3.88
N SER A 671 16.13 47.80 4.47
CA SER A 671 16.63 49.00 5.15
C SER A 671 17.37 48.63 6.44
N PRO A 672 18.23 49.51 6.98
CA PRO A 672 18.86 49.32 8.28
C PRO A 672 17.86 48.96 9.40
N ASP A 673 16.73 49.66 9.46
CA ASP A 673 15.67 49.41 10.44
C ASP A 673 15.01 48.03 10.24
N GLU A 674 14.79 47.62 8.99
CA GLU A 674 14.25 46.29 8.66
C GLU A 674 15.24 45.18 9.03
N LEU A 675 16.54 45.38 8.82
CA LEU A 675 17.55 44.41 9.22
C LEU A 675 17.60 44.24 10.74
N ILE A 676 17.47 45.34 11.52
CA ILE A 676 17.39 45.27 12.98
C ILE A 676 16.15 44.49 13.42
N GLN A 677 14.99 44.73 12.81
CA GLN A 677 13.77 43.96 13.10
C GLN A 677 13.93 42.47 12.79
N ILE A 678 14.65 42.12 11.71
CA ILE A 678 14.97 40.72 11.38
C ILE A 678 15.90 40.11 12.43
N ILE A 679 16.91 40.84 12.90
CA ILE A 679 17.84 40.41 13.96
C ILE A 679 17.07 40.15 15.27
N GLU A 680 16.24 41.10 15.70
CA GLU A 680 15.40 40.98 16.91
C GLU A 680 14.43 39.80 16.79
N GLY A 681 13.72 39.67 15.67
CA GLY A 681 12.78 38.58 15.44
C GLY A 681 13.45 37.20 15.37
N TYR A 682 14.64 37.09 14.78
CA TYR A 682 15.39 35.84 14.74
C TYR A 682 15.93 35.47 16.13
N ALA A 683 16.46 36.43 16.90
CA ALA A 683 16.92 36.21 18.27
C ALA A 683 15.78 35.75 19.20
N ALA A 684 14.61 36.40 19.10
CA ALA A 684 13.44 36.08 19.91
C ALA A 684 12.93 34.64 19.71
N ARG A 685 13.06 34.08 18.49
CA ARG A 685 12.71 32.68 18.20
C ARG A 685 13.51 31.67 19.00
N PHE A 686 14.73 32.03 19.43
CA PHE A 686 15.59 31.21 20.26
C PHE A 686 15.58 31.63 21.74
N GLY A 687 14.66 32.53 22.12
CA GLY A 687 14.52 33.02 23.49
C GLY A 687 15.54 34.10 23.89
N TYR A 688 16.16 34.77 22.91
CA TYR A 688 17.09 35.87 23.13
C TYR A 688 16.42 37.24 22.88
N GLU A 689 16.68 38.19 23.76
CA GLU A 689 16.29 39.60 23.65
C GLU A 689 17.54 40.48 23.57
N LEU A 690 17.49 41.53 22.75
CA LEU A 690 18.59 42.48 22.64
C LEU A 690 18.42 43.58 23.69
N THR A 691 19.51 43.96 24.36
CA THR A 691 19.47 45.16 25.22
C THR A 691 19.44 46.44 24.39
N GLU A 692 18.92 47.54 24.94
CA GLU A 692 18.87 48.83 24.24
C GLU A 692 20.26 49.32 23.79
N ASP A 693 21.31 49.07 24.59
CA ASP A 693 22.69 49.40 24.22
C ASP A 693 23.22 48.54 23.05
N ALA A 694 22.79 47.27 22.97
CA ALA A 694 23.11 46.38 21.87
C ALA A 694 22.41 46.83 20.57
N ARG A 695 21.15 47.24 20.68
CA ARG A 695 20.35 47.77 19.57
C ARG A 695 20.94 49.06 18.99
N GLN A 696 21.37 49.99 19.85
CA GLN A 696 22.04 51.21 19.42
C GLN A 696 23.37 50.90 18.70
N THR A 697 24.16 49.97 19.23
CA THR A 697 25.43 49.54 18.63
C THR A 697 25.24 48.88 17.27
N LEU A 698 24.19 48.07 17.12
CA LEU A 698 23.79 47.48 15.84
C LEU A 698 23.41 48.57 14.84
N THR A 699 22.62 49.57 15.24
CA THR A 699 22.21 50.67 14.37
C THR A 699 23.42 51.43 13.80
N GLU A 700 24.46 51.66 14.61
CA GLU A 700 25.70 52.32 14.18
C GLU A 700 26.56 51.45 13.24
N LYS A 701 26.52 50.12 13.39
CA LYS A 701 27.34 49.16 12.62
C LYS A 701 26.66 48.63 11.35
N ILE A 702 25.32 48.65 11.29
CA ILE A 702 24.55 47.96 10.25
C ILE A 702 24.62 48.67 8.89
N ASP A 703 24.90 49.97 8.88
CA ASP A 703 25.17 50.77 7.66
C ASP A 703 26.41 50.27 6.88
N VAL A 704 27.25 49.43 7.49
CA VAL A 704 28.47 48.88 6.89
C VAL A 704 28.24 47.48 6.29
N VAL A 705 27.05 46.88 6.45
CA VAL A 705 26.75 45.52 5.95
C VAL A 705 26.51 45.56 4.43
N PRO A 706 27.38 44.97 3.60
CA PRO A 706 27.20 45.02 2.15
C PRO A 706 25.95 44.22 1.73
N ASN A 707 25.16 44.81 0.84
CA ASN A 707 24.02 44.19 0.15
C ASN A 707 22.71 43.99 0.94
N GLY A 708 22.58 44.49 2.18
CA GLY A 708 21.30 44.60 2.91
C GLY A 708 20.43 43.33 2.86
N ASN A 709 21.01 42.16 3.15
CA ASN A 709 20.33 40.87 3.02
C ASN A 709 20.04 40.22 4.39
N ALA A 710 18.92 39.51 4.50
CA ALA A 710 18.49 38.86 5.74
C ALA A 710 19.45 37.75 6.20
N ARG A 711 20.19 37.13 5.26
CA ARG A 711 21.19 36.10 5.60
C ARG A 711 22.34 36.69 6.43
N ALA A 712 22.79 37.90 6.09
CA ALA A 712 23.81 38.62 6.85
C ALA A 712 23.30 39.02 8.25
N ALA A 713 22.04 39.46 8.34
CA ALA A 713 21.39 39.72 9.63
C ALA A 713 21.35 38.47 10.53
N ILE A 714 20.99 37.31 9.98
CA ILE A 714 21.02 36.03 10.69
C ILE A 714 22.44 35.68 11.17
N THR A 715 23.44 35.81 10.30
CA THR A 715 24.84 35.55 10.66
C THR A 715 25.32 36.46 11.80
N ILE A 716 24.86 37.71 11.86
CA ILE A 716 25.18 38.63 12.96
C ILE A 716 24.63 38.10 14.30
N VAL A 717 23.39 37.60 14.32
CA VAL A 717 22.80 37.00 15.54
C VAL A 717 23.57 35.74 15.97
N GLU A 718 23.88 34.84 15.02
CA GLU A 718 24.62 33.61 15.31
C GLU A 718 26.00 33.90 15.91
N GLN A 719 26.70 34.91 15.38
CA GLN A 719 27.97 35.37 15.93
C GLN A 719 27.83 36.00 17.32
N ALA A 720 26.75 36.76 17.55
CA ALA A 720 26.47 37.35 18.85
C ALA A 720 26.16 36.28 19.92
N ILE A 721 25.36 35.27 19.59
CA ILE A 721 25.08 34.13 20.49
C ILE A 721 26.38 33.37 20.83
N ALA A 722 27.26 33.16 19.83
CA ALA A 722 28.54 32.50 20.06
C ALA A 722 29.46 33.31 20.99
N LYS A 723 29.51 34.64 20.83
CA LYS A 723 30.27 35.54 21.73
C LYS A 723 29.67 35.60 23.13
N GLN A 724 28.35 35.68 23.25
CA GLN A 724 27.63 35.60 24.53
C GLN A 724 27.96 34.30 25.25
N SER A 725 27.95 33.17 24.53
CA SER A 725 28.34 31.87 25.08
C SER A 725 29.77 31.85 25.64
N MET A 726 30.73 32.44 24.93
CA MET A 726 32.10 32.60 25.42
C MET A 726 32.21 33.54 26.63
N ARG A 727 31.38 34.59 26.68
CA ARG A 727 31.34 35.55 27.80
C ARG A 727 30.76 34.93 29.07
N LEU A 728 29.75 34.05 28.94
CA LEU A 728 29.06 33.46 30.08
C LEU A 728 29.75 32.19 30.61
N ILE A 729 30.55 31.46 29.81
CA ILE A 729 31.17 30.20 30.24
C ILE A 729 32.19 30.35 31.38
N ASP A 730 32.80 31.52 31.51
CA ASP A 730 33.81 31.82 32.54
C ASP A 730 33.20 32.44 33.83
N LYS A 731 31.87 32.65 33.89
CA LYS A 731 31.18 33.21 35.07
C LYS A 731 30.78 32.12 36.08
N VAL A 732 31.23 32.26 37.34
CA VAL A 732 31.00 31.29 38.44
C VAL A 732 29.56 31.31 38.99
N SER A 733 28.78 32.38 38.75
CA SER A 733 27.36 32.44 39.09
C SER A 733 26.60 33.27 38.06
N LEU A 734 25.63 32.66 37.40
CA LEU A 734 24.74 33.31 36.43
C LEU A 734 23.34 33.42 37.02
N SER A 735 22.73 34.60 36.91
CA SER A 735 21.32 34.81 37.21
C SER A 735 20.45 34.28 36.07
N GLY A 736 19.25 33.76 36.38
CA GLY A 736 18.39 33.07 35.40
C GLY A 736 17.98 33.92 34.18
N SER A 737 18.10 35.25 34.25
CA SER A 737 17.79 36.17 33.15
C SER A 737 18.97 36.47 32.23
N GLU A 738 20.23 36.28 32.66
CA GLU A 738 21.42 36.61 31.83
C GLU A 738 21.56 35.71 30.61
N TRP A 739 20.97 34.51 30.64
CA TRP A 739 20.95 33.58 29.52
C TRP A 739 20.18 34.10 28.31
N SER A 740 19.17 34.96 28.56
CA SER A 740 18.22 35.41 27.55
C SER A 740 18.58 36.76 26.92
N TYR A 741 19.67 37.43 27.32
CA TYR A 741 20.02 38.75 26.76
C TYR A 741 21.31 38.73 25.93
N LEU A 742 21.26 39.40 24.77
CA LEU A 742 22.43 39.76 23.98
C LEU A 742 22.81 41.22 24.27
N GLU A 743 24.04 41.44 24.72
CA GLU A 743 24.56 42.73 25.16
C GLU A 743 25.43 43.40 24.08
N LYS A 744 25.75 44.68 24.27
CA LYS A 744 26.60 45.47 23.35
C LYS A 744 27.94 44.78 23.03
N GLU A 745 28.52 44.08 23.99
CA GLU A 745 29.82 43.40 23.84
C GLU A 745 29.75 42.19 22.89
N ASP A 746 28.54 41.65 22.69
CA ASP A 746 28.29 40.49 21.84
C ASP A 746 28.22 40.89 20.34
N PHE A 747 28.04 42.18 20.00
CA PHE A 747 27.97 42.72 18.62
C PHE A 747 29.16 43.62 18.29
#